data_AF-A0A6G1MLK3-F1
#
_entry.id   AF-A0A6G1MLK3-F1
#
_cell.length_a   1.000
_cell.length_b   1.000
_cell.length_c   1.000
_cell.angle_alpha   90.00
_cell.angle_beta   90.00
_cell.angle_gamma   90.00
#
_symmetry.space_group_name_H-M   'P 1'
#
loop_
_entity.id
_entity.type
_entity.pdbx_description
1 polymer ?
#
loop_
_entity_poly.entity_id
_entity_poly.type
_entity_poly.pdbx_seq_one_letter_code
_entity_poly.pdbx_strand_id
1 'polypeptide(L)'
;MRCIWSLLAVGLQTSFLLNTIKLASTSPILNDPLRQQQPLVTVTQPEEPIKRKLHGRFLHITDVHPDPFYTRNASASKSHECHGDRGRSGYYGAERSDCDSPFTLANATFEWIRENLKDKIDFVVWTGDSARHDNDINHPRSESQIYDLNNMVVGMVVDVFKKPIPDNDDNPNNDLIIPIIPTLGNNDVMPHNIMLPGPTSTTRTYLEIWRHFIPEAQKHVFEHGAYFWVEVIPSRLAVFSLNTMYFFASNAAVDGCDSPEEPGYQQFVWLKVQLELMRLRGMKAILIGHVPPARTKNKQAWDESCWAKYVVWGWNYRDVIVGGLYGHMNLDHFMLLDTNVANKIMETPDAKQVRATQVETWEELVHVEAAGPYLSELREVLSKIPEPPEDPKKDDKKSNDASEESNNKKKKKKGDKDKKGKKGGKKKKGDKKKKPKNPKKEHKKYIKKIGGKYAERYVPVLVSPSVIPNYFPSLRIIEYNITGVVDDQGYVINSPPVEEETLHKKDTAAPVEPPQPPAAPPVPPGKKKPKPKPDPDAPTPPPTGSAPGPAYSPQSLSLTGITQYYANLTRLNGWVPKEDDDNEEDEDGFDPPSGPNGDKDKDDEKPKKPRKPRQAPLPFEFEIEYRTANDSQGYKVKDMSVRSLVKLANRMRDLDVKAKCLDVEGTYLCDGERGYATAFNETYIHEEEEKGSKDKKKKKGKKGGKGGKGKKGKKGKGKKGRKHKDHEKKQQKKKDRLWHLFVKRAFVGAVGGRDIQKVFEGETWADEL
;
A
#
# COMPACT_ATOMS: atom_id res chain seq x y z
N MET A 1 69.83 -22.87 33.54
CA MET A 1 71.15 -22.22 33.70
C MET A 1 70.93 -20.72 33.45
N ARG A 2 71.23 -19.80 34.39
CA ARG A 2 72.54 -19.11 34.62
C ARG A 2 73.01 -18.31 33.38
N CYS A 3 73.34 -17.00 33.38
CA CYS A 3 73.32 -15.88 34.37
C CYS A 3 73.03 -14.55 33.58
N ILE A 4 72.43 -13.42 34.04
CA ILE A 4 72.60 -12.44 35.16
C ILE A 4 73.74 -11.39 34.95
N TRP A 5 73.52 -10.12 35.39
CA TRP A 5 74.43 -8.93 35.57
C TRP A 5 74.60 -7.98 34.35
N SER A 6 74.61 -6.63 34.41
CA SER A 6 74.32 -5.55 35.42
C SER A 6 73.79 -4.31 34.64
N LEU A 7 73.10 -3.26 35.12
CA LEU A 7 72.93 -2.53 36.40
C LEU A 7 74.05 -1.52 36.80
N LEU A 8 73.76 -0.21 36.68
CA LEU A 8 74.34 0.91 37.46
C LEU A 8 73.45 2.18 37.32
N ALA A 9 73.56 3.16 38.23
CA ALA A 9 72.56 4.24 38.41
C ALA A 9 73.11 5.51 39.13
N VAL A 10 72.21 6.45 39.48
CA VAL A 10 72.40 7.72 40.25
C VAL A 10 72.96 8.89 39.42
N GLY A 11 72.51 10.16 39.55
CA GLY A 11 71.46 10.76 40.39
C GLY A 11 70.84 12.00 39.71
N LEU A 12 69.62 12.47 40.02
CA LEU A 12 69.03 12.91 41.31
C LEU A 12 69.31 14.40 41.62
N GLN A 13 68.38 15.27 41.23
CA GLN A 13 68.13 16.55 41.91
C GLN A 13 66.64 16.91 41.84
N THR A 14 66.14 17.67 42.82
CA THR A 14 64.72 17.81 43.13
C THR A 14 64.24 19.26 43.18
N SER A 15 62.96 19.48 42.89
CA SER A 15 62.17 20.57 43.49
C SER A 15 60.69 20.20 43.54
N PHE A 16 60.05 20.52 44.66
CA PHE A 16 58.64 20.23 44.95
C PHE A 16 57.73 21.37 44.47
N LEU A 17 56.47 21.04 44.19
CA LEU A 17 55.32 21.74 44.78
C LEU A 17 54.15 20.75 44.93
N LEU A 18 53.30 20.96 45.94
CA LEU A 18 52.34 19.95 46.39
C LEU A 18 50.93 20.19 45.84
N ASN A 19 50.13 19.12 45.72
CA ASN A 19 48.86 19.09 46.46
C ASN A 19 48.33 17.68 46.78
N THR A 20 48.17 17.44 48.08
CA THR A 20 47.30 16.48 48.78
C THR A 20 46.70 15.28 48.03
N ILE A 21 47.19 14.08 48.35
CA ILE A 21 46.43 12.83 48.23
C ILE A 21 45.45 12.73 49.43
N LYS A 22 44.21 12.30 49.19
CA LYS A 22 43.36 11.66 50.21
C LYS A 22 42.94 10.28 49.73
N LEU A 23 43.45 9.24 50.39
CA LEU A 23 42.91 7.89 50.24
C LEU A 23 41.52 7.84 50.90
N ALA A 24 40.52 7.38 50.14
CA ALA A 24 39.19 7.10 50.66
C ALA A 24 39.09 5.63 51.09
N SER A 25 38.65 5.41 52.33
CA SER A 25 38.45 4.10 52.95
C SER A 25 37.61 3.15 52.09
N THR A 26 38.06 1.90 51.97
CA THR A 26 37.21 0.78 51.54
C THR A 26 36.17 0.49 52.62
N SER A 27 34.93 0.90 52.38
CA SER A 27 33.75 0.50 53.14
C SER A 27 32.77 -0.24 52.22
N PRO A 28 32.08 -1.31 52.66
CA PRO A 28 31.13 -2.02 51.83
C PRO A 28 29.90 -1.14 51.57
N ILE A 29 29.62 -0.88 50.30
CA ILE A 29 28.38 -0.21 49.88
C ILE A 29 27.23 -1.20 50.10
N LEU A 30 26.34 -0.92 51.05
CA LEU A 30 25.04 -1.58 51.12
C LEU A 30 24.24 -1.23 49.86
N ASN A 31 23.52 -2.21 49.31
CA ASN A 31 22.60 -1.98 48.19
C ASN A 31 21.47 -1.03 48.62
N ASP A 32 21.49 0.21 48.12
CA ASP A 32 20.31 1.07 48.04
C ASP A 32 19.60 0.78 46.69
N PRO A 33 18.37 0.22 46.71
CA PRO A 33 17.67 -0.18 45.50
C PRO A 33 17.01 0.98 44.73
N LEU A 34 17.15 2.24 45.16
CA LEU A 34 16.40 3.38 44.61
C LEU A 34 17.15 4.25 43.60
N ARG A 35 18.29 3.80 43.04
CA ARG A 35 18.91 4.49 41.91
C ARG A 35 18.19 4.14 40.60
N GLN A 36 17.12 4.87 40.30
CA GLN A 36 16.40 4.79 39.02
C GLN A 36 17.36 4.90 37.84
N GLN A 37 17.35 3.90 36.96
CA GLN A 37 17.99 4.00 35.65
C GLN A 37 17.12 4.91 34.77
N GLN A 38 17.58 6.14 34.53
CA GLN A 38 17.01 6.97 33.47
C GLN A 38 17.31 6.31 32.11
N PRO A 39 16.34 6.24 31.17
CA PRO A 39 16.59 5.72 29.84
C PRO A 39 17.59 6.63 29.13
N LEU A 40 18.71 6.06 28.65
CA LEU A 40 19.84 6.81 28.09
C LEU A 40 19.60 7.23 26.63
N VAL A 41 18.48 7.92 26.36
CA VAL A 41 18.12 8.45 25.03
C VAL A 41 17.98 9.96 25.08
N THR A 42 19.05 10.63 25.52
CA THR A 42 19.22 12.06 25.24
C THR A 42 19.42 12.23 23.74
N VAL A 43 18.36 12.61 23.03
CA VAL A 43 18.47 13.07 21.63
C VAL A 43 19.18 14.41 21.66
N THR A 44 20.51 14.39 21.56
CA THR A 44 21.32 15.58 21.31
C THR A 44 20.85 16.22 20.01
N GLN A 45 20.22 17.38 20.12
CA GLN A 45 19.83 18.16 18.95
C GLN A 45 21.11 18.70 18.27
N PRO A 46 21.09 18.93 16.95
CA PRO A 46 22.07 19.80 16.31
C PRO A 46 22.09 21.15 17.01
N GLU A 47 23.27 21.71 17.28
CA GLU A 47 23.40 22.99 18.00
C GLU A 47 22.84 24.19 17.20
N GLU A 48 22.74 24.05 15.87
CA GLU A 48 22.06 24.99 14.99
C GLU A 48 20.61 24.56 14.70
N PRO A 49 19.61 25.46 14.82
CA PRO A 49 18.24 25.17 14.41
C PRO A 49 18.16 24.92 12.90
N ILE A 50 17.51 23.83 12.49
CA ILE A 50 17.43 23.40 11.09
C ILE A 50 16.58 24.40 10.28
N LYS A 51 17.25 25.37 9.64
CA LYS A 51 16.69 26.35 8.69
C LYS A 51 16.33 25.72 7.34
N ARG A 52 15.70 24.54 7.35
CA ARG A 52 15.24 23.83 6.15
C ARG A 52 13.88 24.36 5.74
N LYS A 53 13.77 24.72 4.46
CA LYS A 53 12.50 25.05 3.81
C LYS A 53 11.77 23.75 3.44
N LEU A 54 10.45 23.70 3.60
CA LEU A 54 9.64 22.56 3.14
C LEU A 54 8.84 22.91 1.88
N HIS A 55 8.72 21.94 1.00
CA HIS A 55 7.94 21.98 -0.24
C HIS A 55 6.55 21.32 -0.06
N GLY A 56 6.35 20.54 1.01
CA GLY A 56 5.13 19.77 1.25
C GLY A 56 4.99 18.56 0.34
N ARG A 57 6.11 17.98 -0.11
CA ARG A 57 6.14 16.85 -1.05
C ARG A 57 7.35 15.95 -0.82
N PHE A 58 7.21 14.66 -1.04
CA PHE A 58 8.32 13.70 -0.97
C PHE A 58 8.30 12.70 -2.13
N LEU A 59 9.46 12.13 -2.44
CA LEU A 59 9.61 11.07 -3.44
C LEU A 59 9.32 9.71 -2.78
N HIS A 60 8.56 8.86 -3.46
CA HIS A 60 8.54 7.43 -3.23
C HIS A 60 8.96 6.70 -4.50
N ILE A 61 10.03 5.90 -4.37
CA ILE A 61 10.69 5.09 -5.40
C ILE A 61 10.88 3.67 -4.85
N THR A 62 10.93 2.65 -5.71
CA THR A 62 10.96 1.24 -5.29
C THR A 62 11.45 0.35 -6.42
N ASP A 63 11.96 -0.84 -6.07
CA ASP A 63 12.16 -1.97 -6.97
C ASP A 63 12.98 -1.54 -8.21
N VAL A 64 14.25 -1.21 -7.97
CA VAL A 64 15.17 -0.65 -8.98
C VAL A 64 15.79 -1.75 -9.82
N HIS A 65 16.15 -2.87 -9.18
CA HIS A 65 16.74 -4.05 -9.81
C HIS A 65 17.76 -3.77 -10.93
N PRO A 66 18.86 -3.04 -10.67
CA PRO A 66 19.95 -2.94 -11.63
C PRO A 66 20.57 -4.32 -11.89
N ASP A 67 20.60 -4.73 -13.14
CA ASP A 67 21.26 -5.94 -13.60
C ASP A 67 22.54 -5.61 -14.40
N PRO A 68 23.70 -6.20 -14.04
CA PRO A 68 24.97 -6.00 -14.75
C PRO A 68 25.14 -6.91 -15.98
N PHE A 69 24.25 -7.89 -16.21
CA PHE A 69 24.33 -8.80 -17.34
C PHE A 69 23.46 -8.36 -18.55
N TYR A 70 22.60 -7.36 -18.36
CA TYR A 70 21.66 -6.85 -19.37
C TYR A 70 22.35 -6.46 -20.66
N THR A 71 22.02 -7.17 -21.72
CA THR A 71 22.53 -6.99 -23.07
C THR A 71 21.45 -6.39 -23.96
N ARG A 72 21.78 -5.33 -24.72
CA ARG A 72 20.86 -4.71 -25.69
C ARG A 72 20.71 -5.57 -26.94
N ASN A 73 19.48 -5.68 -27.45
CA ASN A 73 19.09 -6.61 -28.53
C ASN A 73 19.15 -8.11 -28.13
N ALA A 74 19.05 -8.42 -26.85
CA ALA A 74 18.96 -9.77 -26.30
C ALA A 74 17.53 -10.33 -26.30
N SER A 75 17.39 -11.65 -26.11
CA SER A 75 16.09 -12.31 -25.93
C SER A 75 15.48 -11.96 -24.57
N ALA A 76 14.17 -11.76 -24.52
CA ALA A 76 13.42 -11.51 -23.28
C ALA A 76 12.64 -12.76 -22.84
N SER A 77 13.21 -13.94 -23.10
CA SER A 77 12.64 -15.27 -22.82
C SER A 77 13.16 -15.83 -21.51
N LYS A 78 12.30 -16.54 -20.76
CA LYS A 78 12.49 -17.12 -19.40
C LYS A 78 13.68 -18.08 -19.17
N SER A 79 14.66 -18.15 -20.08
CA SER A 79 15.91 -18.90 -19.90
C SER A 79 17.18 -18.07 -20.06
N HIS A 80 17.09 -16.82 -20.52
CA HIS A 80 18.22 -15.94 -20.86
C HIS A 80 17.84 -14.44 -20.75
N GLU A 81 17.14 -14.07 -19.67
CA GLU A 81 16.39 -12.80 -19.48
C GLU A 81 17.19 -11.53 -19.82
N CYS A 82 17.12 -11.10 -21.08
CA CYS A 82 17.92 -10.01 -21.63
C CYS A 82 19.45 -10.19 -21.53
N HIS A 83 19.96 -11.37 -21.15
CA HIS A 83 21.40 -11.67 -21.13
C HIS A 83 21.90 -12.34 -22.43
N GLY A 84 21.04 -13.10 -23.13
CA GLY A 84 21.45 -13.93 -24.28
C GLY A 84 21.39 -13.23 -25.65
N ASP A 85 22.22 -13.68 -26.59
CA ASP A 85 22.26 -13.16 -27.96
C ASP A 85 20.92 -13.28 -28.72
N ARG A 86 20.55 -12.22 -29.45
CA ARG A 86 19.40 -12.09 -30.39
C ARG A 86 18.00 -12.05 -29.75
N GLY A 87 17.42 -10.85 -29.69
CA GLY A 87 16.01 -10.63 -29.41
C GLY A 87 15.58 -9.17 -29.53
N ARG A 88 14.74 -8.70 -28.60
CA ARG A 88 14.08 -7.39 -28.63
C ARG A 88 14.44 -6.46 -27.46
N SER A 89 15.33 -6.83 -26.53
CA SER A 89 15.67 -5.97 -25.39
C SER A 89 16.09 -4.53 -25.81
N GLY A 90 15.72 -3.52 -25.03
CA GLY A 90 15.89 -2.11 -25.37
C GLY A 90 17.26 -1.53 -25.00
N TYR A 91 17.39 -0.20 -25.09
CA TYR A 91 18.51 0.54 -24.48
C TYR A 91 18.20 0.91 -23.02
N TYR A 92 16.95 1.23 -22.70
CA TYR A 92 16.47 1.63 -21.36
C TYR A 92 15.64 0.53 -20.68
N GLY A 93 15.92 -0.75 -20.93
CA GLY A 93 15.07 -1.86 -20.46
C GLY A 93 14.09 -2.34 -21.53
N ALA A 94 13.27 -3.34 -21.19
CA ALA A 94 12.33 -4.00 -22.08
C ALA A 94 10.96 -4.13 -21.40
N GLU A 95 10.02 -3.26 -21.76
CA GLU A 95 8.69 -3.21 -21.14
C GLU A 95 7.88 -4.51 -21.35
N ARG A 96 7.14 -4.95 -20.32
CA ARG A 96 6.32 -6.18 -20.34
C ARG A 96 7.13 -7.46 -20.56
N SER A 97 8.29 -7.56 -19.92
CA SER A 97 9.10 -8.78 -19.87
C SER A 97 9.68 -8.99 -18.48
N ASP A 98 10.16 -10.20 -18.20
CA ASP A 98 10.78 -10.58 -16.92
C ASP A 98 12.22 -10.01 -16.76
N CYS A 99 12.66 -9.12 -17.65
CA CYS A 99 14.00 -8.56 -17.61
C CYS A 99 14.14 -7.43 -16.58
N ASP A 100 15.21 -7.51 -15.78
CA ASP A 100 15.62 -6.47 -14.84
C ASP A 100 16.10 -5.16 -15.52
N SER A 101 16.38 -4.12 -14.72
CA SER A 101 16.80 -2.80 -15.22
C SER A 101 18.26 -2.80 -15.68
N PRO A 102 18.58 -2.40 -16.92
CA PRO A 102 19.96 -2.07 -17.24
C PRO A 102 20.42 -0.82 -16.48
N PHE A 103 21.72 -0.71 -16.22
CA PHE A 103 22.33 0.47 -15.62
C PHE A 103 22.06 1.78 -16.39
N THR A 104 21.78 1.71 -17.70
CA THR A 104 21.31 2.85 -18.51
C THR A 104 19.95 3.40 -18.05
N LEU A 105 19.04 2.55 -17.59
CA LEU A 105 17.75 2.94 -17.02
C LEU A 105 17.93 3.46 -15.58
N ALA A 106 18.71 2.76 -14.75
CA ALA A 106 18.96 3.16 -13.37
C ALA A 106 19.65 4.53 -13.30
N ASN A 107 20.75 4.71 -14.05
CA ASN A 107 21.47 5.99 -14.11
C ASN A 107 20.60 7.13 -14.64
N ALA A 108 19.84 6.91 -15.73
CA ALA A 108 18.96 7.93 -16.28
C ALA A 108 17.79 8.28 -15.34
N THR A 109 17.30 7.32 -14.55
CA THR A 109 16.29 7.55 -13.51
C THR A 109 16.84 8.48 -12.44
N PHE A 110 18.03 8.22 -11.89
CA PHE A 110 18.63 9.08 -10.87
C PHE A 110 19.11 10.42 -11.41
N GLU A 111 19.55 10.50 -12.66
CA GLU A 111 19.85 11.78 -13.33
C GLU A 111 18.60 12.65 -13.46
N TRP A 112 17.50 12.09 -13.97
CA TRP A 112 16.24 12.82 -14.08
C TRP A 112 15.74 13.29 -12.69
N ILE A 113 15.91 12.49 -11.63
CA ILE A 113 15.61 12.90 -10.24
C ILE A 113 16.52 14.08 -9.81
N ARG A 114 17.81 14.07 -10.15
CA ARG A 114 18.77 15.15 -9.85
C ARG A 114 18.35 16.46 -10.50
N GLU A 115 18.03 16.45 -11.78
CA GLU A 115 17.63 17.64 -12.55
C GLU A 115 16.21 18.14 -12.17
N ASN A 116 15.26 17.21 -12.00
CA ASN A 116 13.84 17.57 -11.89
C ASN A 116 13.31 17.64 -10.46
N LEU A 117 13.89 16.94 -9.49
CA LEU A 117 13.28 16.78 -8.16
C LEU A 117 14.15 17.23 -6.97
N LYS A 118 15.48 17.19 -7.07
CA LYS A 118 16.43 17.42 -5.96
C LYS A 118 16.02 18.53 -4.99
N ASP A 119 15.93 19.77 -5.49
CA ASP A 119 15.62 20.96 -4.69
C ASP A 119 14.11 21.29 -4.62
N LYS A 120 13.26 20.26 -4.74
CA LYS A 120 11.80 20.39 -4.89
C LYS A 120 10.99 19.38 -4.06
N ILE A 121 11.66 18.57 -3.24
CA ILE A 121 11.11 17.54 -2.35
C ILE A 121 11.74 17.61 -0.95
N ASP A 122 11.07 17.03 0.04
CA ASP A 122 11.45 17.13 1.44
C ASP A 122 12.23 15.92 1.98
N PHE A 123 11.98 14.72 1.44
CA PHE A 123 12.64 13.46 1.80
C PHE A 123 12.40 12.40 0.71
N VAL A 124 13.10 11.27 0.81
CA VAL A 124 12.94 10.11 -0.08
C VAL A 124 12.53 8.87 0.72
N VAL A 125 11.40 8.27 0.34
CA VAL A 125 11.01 6.91 0.73
C VAL A 125 11.48 5.96 -0.36
N TRP A 126 12.30 4.98 0.00
CA TRP A 126 12.79 3.95 -0.93
C TRP A 126 12.39 2.57 -0.41
N THR A 127 11.38 1.93 -1.01
CA THR A 127 10.85 0.65 -0.49
C THR A 127 11.58 -0.59 -0.99
N GLY A 128 12.91 -0.52 -1.07
CA GLY A 128 13.80 -1.67 -1.27
C GLY A 128 13.91 -2.20 -2.69
N ASP A 129 14.40 -3.45 -2.77
CA ASP A 129 14.69 -4.24 -3.96
C ASP A 129 15.69 -3.57 -4.92
N SER A 130 16.94 -3.64 -4.48
CA SER A 130 18.13 -3.03 -5.09
C SER A 130 19.02 -4.05 -5.80
N ALA A 131 18.76 -5.35 -5.61
CA ALA A 131 19.41 -6.42 -6.34
C ALA A 131 18.45 -7.03 -7.37
N ARG A 132 18.97 -7.36 -8.55
CA ARG A 132 18.26 -8.07 -9.63
C ARG A 132 17.61 -9.39 -9.16
N HIS A 133 16.67 -9.93 -9.92
CA HIS A 133 16.07 -11.24 -9.69
C HIS A 133 17.09 -12.39 -9.89
N ASP A 134 16.79 -13.56 -9.32
CA ASP A 134 17.64 -14.76 -9.36
C ASP A 134 17.10 -15.81 -10.36
N ASN A 135 16.68 -15.31 -11.52
CA ASN A 135 15.90 -16.09 -12.49
C ASN A 135 16.77 -16.72 -13.61
N ASP A 136 17.88 -16.10 -14.02
CA ASP A 136 18.82 -16.71 -14.98
C ASP A 136 19.73 -17.75 -14.30
N ILE A 137 19.43 -19.02 -14.54
CA ILE A 137 20.22 -20.19 -14.11
C ILE A 137 21.69 -20.19 -14.57
N ASN A 138 22.03 -19.48 -15.66
CA ASN A 138 23.40 -19.34 -16.16
C ASN A 138 24.20 -18.29 -15.37
N HIS A 139 23.48 -17.32 -14.80
CA HIS A 139 24.00 -16.23 -13.99
C HIS A 139 23.27 -16.21 -12.63
N PRO A 140 23.47 -17.23 -11.77
CA PRO A 140 22.84 -17.27 -10.44
C PRO A 140 23.35 -16.12 -9.56
N ARG A 141 22.47 -15.56 -8.74
CA ARG A 141 22.75 -14.45 -7.84
C ARG A 141 23.62 -14.93 -6.68
N SER A 142 24.59 -14.12 -6.26
CA SER A 142 25.39 -14.37 -5.07
C SER A 142 25.07 -13.36 -3.97
N GLU A 143 25.38 -13.71 -2.72
CA GLU A 143 25.30 -12.78 -1.59
C GLU A 143 26.18 -11.53 -1.84
N SER A 144 27.39 -11.70 -2.39
CA SER A 144 28.25 -10.57 -2.75
C SER A 144 27.59 -9.67 -3.80
N GLN A 145 26.97 -10.23 -4.85
CA GLN A 145 26.31 -9.46 -5.89
C GLN A 145 25.12 -8.67 -5.34
N ILE A 146 24.35 -9.22 -4.37
CA ILE A 146 23.27 -8.48 -3.70
C ILE A 146 23.84 -7.24 -2.99
N TYR A 147 24.93 -7.39 -2.24
CA TYR A 147 25.57 -6.29 -1.53
C TYR A 147 26.26 -5.29 -2.47
N ASP A 148 26.86 -5.75 -3.57
CA ASP A 148 27.46 -4.90 -4.60
C ASP A 148 26.39 -4.03 -5.29
N LEU A 149 25.27 -4.62 -5.71
CA LEU A 149 24.17 -3.90 -6.34
C LEU A 149 23.48 -2.94 -5.37
N ASN A 150 23.31 -3.34 -4.10
CA ASN A 150 22.85 -2.43 -3.05
C ASN A 150 23.80 -1.23 -2.88
N ASN A 151 25.12 -1.45 -2.78
CA ASN A 151 26.10 -0.36 -2.75
C ASN A 151 26.02 0.55 -3.98
N MET A 152 25.76 0.01 -5.18
CA MET A 152 25.59 0.82 -6.39
C MET A 152 24.35 1.70 -6.34
N VAL A 153 23.18 1.19 -5.95
CA VAL A 153 21.96 2.02 -5.84
C VAL A 153 22.09 3.05 -4.70
N VAL A 154 22.69 2.65 -3.56
CA VAL A 154 23.06 3.59 -2.49
C VAL A 154 23.98 4.70 -3.02
N GLY A 155 24.99 4.36 -3.82
CA GLY A 155 25.88 5.32 -4.47
C GLY A 155 25.13 6.30 -5.39
N MET A 156 24.22 5.82 -6.23
CA MET A 156 23.36 6.67 -7.07
C MET A 156 22.51 7.63 -6.23
N VAL A 157 21.84 7.10 -5.20
CA VAL A 157 20.96 7.87 -4.30
C VAL A 157 21.75 8.92 -3.52
N VAL A 158 22.91 8.57 -2.97
CA VAL A 158 23.79 9.50 -2.25
C VAL A 158 24.35 10.56 -3.21
N ASP A 159 24.74 10.22 -4.44
CA ASP A 159 25.27 11.20 -5.39
C ASP A 159 24.24 12.29 -5.77
N VAL A 160 22.96 11.91 -5.89
CA VAL A 160 21.86 12.89 -6.08
C VAL A 160 21.74 13.83 -4.88
N PHE A 161 21.75 13.32 -3.65
CA PHE A 161 21.33 14.07 -2.46
C PHE A 161 22.46 14.49 -1.49
N LYS A 162 23.73 14.19 -1.77
CA LYS A 162 24.86 14.67 -0.97
C LYS A 162 24.97 16.20 -0.99
N LYS A 163 25.39 16.74 0.15
CA LYS A 163 25.82 18.14 0.34
C LYS A 163 27.35 18.23 0.18
N PRO A 164 27.95 19.44 0.12
CA PRO A 164 29.39 19.61 0.29
C PRO A 164 29.82 19.21 1.70
N ILE A 165 30.63 18.15 1.82
CA ILE A 165 31.12 17.63 3.10
C ILE A 165 32.40 18.41 3.49
N PRO A 166 32.49 19.01 4.70
CA PRO A 166 33.72 19.61 5.21
C PRO A 166 34.79 18.56 5.55
N ASP A 167 36.07 18.92 5.47
CA ASP A 167 37.22 18.02 5.74
C ASP A 167 37.28 17.42 7.17
N ASN A 168 36.38 17.85 8.07
CA ASN A 168 36.31 17.45 9.49
C ASN A 168 34.94 16.84 9.87
N ASP A 169 34.07 16.46 8.93
CA ASP A 169 32.76 15.85 9.22
C ASP A 169 32.84 14.30 9.17
N ASP A 170 33.20 13.68 10.29
CA ASP A 170 33.26 12.22 10.44
C ASP A 170 31.88 11.54 10.52
N ASN A 171 30.77 12.28 10.41
CA ASN A 171 29.42 11.77 10.68
C ASN A 171 28.61 11.52 9.37
N PRO A 172 28.54 10.27 8.87
CA PRO A 172 27.84 9.98 7.61
C PRO A 172 26.33 10.25 7.66
N ASN A 173 25.70 10.37 8.84
CA ASN A 173 24.30 10.76 8.95
C ASN A 173 24.05 12.26 8.65
N ASN A 174 25.11 13.05 8.47
CA ASN A 174 25.03 14.48 8.18
C ASN A 174 25.15 14.80 6.67
N ASP A 175 25.60 13.86 5.84
CA ASP A 175 26.06 14.09 4.45
C ASP A 175 24.97 14.52 3.45
N LEU A 176 23.69 14.39 3.80
CA LEU A 176 22.57 14.49 2.88
C LEU A 176 21.77 15.79 3.07
N ILE A 177 21.34 16.42 1.97
CA ILE A 177 20.51 17.63 2.02
C ILE A 177 19.08 17.37 2.52
N ILE A 178 18.60 16.13 2.35
CA ILE A 178 17.29 15.66 2.82
C ILE A 178 17.39 14.22 3.37
N PRO A 179 16.51 13.82 4.31
CA PRO A 179 16.44 12.44 4.80
C PRO A 179 16.05 11.43 3.71
N ILE A 180 16.66 10.25 3.78
CA ILE A 180 16.41 9.12 2.87
C ILE A 180 16.19 7.88 3.73
N ILE A 181 15.10 7.15 3.46
CA ILE A 181 14.64 6.05 4.32
C ILE A 181 14.42 4.80 3.45
N PRO A 182 15.42 3.89 3.38
CA PRO A 182 15.28 2.57 2.74
C PRO A 182 14.45 1.58 3.59
N THR A 183 13.96 0.52 2.95
CA THR A 183 13.51 -0.75 3.56
C THR A 183 14.19 -1.92 2.85
N LEU A 184 14.39 -3.07 3.50
CA LEU A 184 14.81 -4.28 2.79
C LEU A 184 13.66 -4.85 1.96
N GLY A 185 13.94 -5.23 0.72
CA GLY A 185 13.07 -6.08 -0.08
C GLY A 185 13.41 -7.57 -0.04
N ASN A 186 12.69 -8.39 -0.80
CA ASN A 186 12.87 -9.85 -0.80
C ASN A 186 13.98 -10.33 -1.75
N ASN A 187 14.41 -9.49 -2.70
CA ASN A 187 15.59 -9.72 -3.52
C ASN A 187 16.88 -9.18 -2.86
N ASP A 188 16.76 -8.28 -1.88
CA ASP A 188 17.89 -7.77 -1.07
C ASP A 188 18.47 -8.81 -0.07
N VAL A 189 18.00 -10.07 -0.09
CA VAL A 189 18.46 -11.15 0.82
C VAL A 189 18.81 -12.45 0.08
N MET A 190 19.63 -13.27 0.74
CA MET A 190 20.08 -14.59 0.29
C MET A 190 19.89 -15.63 1.42
N PRO A 191 19.20 -16.76 1.18
CA PRO A 191 18.42 -17.10 -0.02
C PRO A 191 17.30 -16.11 -0.35
N HIS A 192 16.87 -16.07 -1.61
CA HIS A 192 15.70 -15.30 -2.04
C HIS A 192 14.49 -15.57 -1.14
N ASN A 193 13.74 -14.53 -0.78
CA ASN A 193 12.62 -14.55 0.18
C ASN A 193 12.96 -14.93 1.64
N ILE A 194 14.14 -15.49 1.93
CA ILE A 194 14.48 -16.03 3.26
C ILE A 194 15.32 -15.02 4.05
N MET A 195 14.75 -14.45 5.11
CA MET A 195 15.47 -13.60 6.05
C MET A 195 15.38 -14.16 7.47
N LEU A 196 16.53 -14.54 8.02
CA LEU A 196 16.68 -15.01 9.39
C LEU A 196 16.40 -13.90 10.43
N PRO A 197 15.95 -14.24 11.66
CA PRO A 197 15.92 -13.31 12.79
C PRO A 197 17.30 -12.71 13.06
N GLY A 198 17.37 -11.40 13.29
CA GLY A 198 18.62 -10.71 13.64
C GLY A 198 19.03 -10.94 15.11
N PRO A 199 20.27 -10.55 15.48
CA PRO A 199 21.28 -9.90 14.65
C PRO A 199 22.21 -10.87 13.88
N THR A 200 22.29 -10.74 12.56
CA THR A 200 23.04 -11.64 11.64
C THR A 200 24.28 -10.97 11.03
N SER A 201 24.98 -11.66 10.13
CA SER A 201 25.91 -11.01 9.19
C SER A 201 25.17 -10.00 8.31
N THR A 202 24.06 -10.42 7.70
CA THR A 202 23.23 -9.60 6.79
C THR A 202 22.79 -8.28 7.42
N THR A 203 22.29 -8.27 8.67
CA THR A 203 21.87 -7.01 9.31
C THR A 203 23.03 -6.07 9.63
N ARG A 204 24.24 -6.61 9.90
CA ARG A 204 25.47 -5.82 10.08
C ARG A 204 26.00 -5.26 8.76
N THR A 205 26.01 -6.06 7.70
CA THR A 205 26.40 -5.61 6.35
C THR A 205 25.48 -4.49 5.87
N TYR A 206 24.16 -4.62 6.05
CA TYR A 206 23.24 -3.54 5.72
C TYR A 206 23.39 -2.29 6.60
N LEU A 207 23.80 -2.44 7.86
CA LEU A 207 24.11 -1.29 8.73
C LEU A 207 25.33 -0.50 8.23
N GLU A 208 26.31 -1.17 7.62
CA GLU A 208 27.46 -0.52 6.97
C GLU A 208 27.06 0.13 5.63
N ILE A 209 26.36 -0.61 4.75
CA ILE A 209 25.89 -0.11 3.45
C ILE A 209 24.97 1.10 3.61
N TRP A 210 24.06 1.10 4.60
CA TRP A 210 23.13 2.18 4.90
C TRP A 210 23.61 3.14 6.01
N ARG A 211 24.91 3.17 6.33
CA ARG A 211 25.47 4.02 7.40
C ARG A 211 25.08 5.50 7.34
N HIS A 212 24.83 6.03 6.13
CA HIS A 212 24.41 7.43 5.91
C HIS A 212 22.92 7.63 6.26
N PHE A 213 22.09 6.58 6.18
CA PHE A 213 20.64 6.63 6.34
C PHE A 213 20.15 6.20 7.73
N ILE A 214 20.85 5.28 8.41
CA ILE A 214 20.46 4.78 9.73
C ILE A 214 21.01 5.72 10.83
N PRO A 215 20.15 6.45 11.57
CA PRO A 215 20.62 7.36 12.62
C PRO A 215 21.31 6.60 13.76
N GLU A 216 22.31 7.22 14.42
CA GLU A 216 23.04 6.66 15.57
C GLU A 216 22.10 5.99 16.61
N ALA A 217 21.06 6.71 17.05
CA ALA A 217 20.08 6.25 18.02
C ALA A 217 19.15 5.10 17.53
N GLN A 218 19.36 4.60 16.31
CA GLN A 218 18.65 3.45 15.74
C GLN A 218 19.57 2.27 15.41
N LYS A 219 20.91 2.43 15.40
CA LYS A 219 21.85 1.40 14.90
C LYS A 219 21.67 0.04 15.58
N HIS A 220 21.48 -0.02 16.90
CA HIS A 220 21.22 -1.26 17.63
C HIS A 220 19.86 -1.89 17.27
N VAL A 221 18.82 -1.09 17.04
CA VAL A 221 17.50 -1.59 16.61
C VAL A 221 17.60 -2.17 15.20
N PHE A 222 18.33 -1.49 14.32
CA PHE A 222 18.60 -1.94 12.98
C PHE A 222 19.43 -3.24 12.95
N GLU A 223 20.47 -3.37 13.78
CA GLU A 223 21.24 -4.62 13.87
C GLU A 223 20.34 -5.79 14.32
N HIS A 224 19.43 -5.57 15.27
CA HIS A 224 18.52 -6.59 15.79
C HIS A 224 17.47 -7.09 14.77
N GLY A 225 17.02 -6.26 13.82
CA GLY A 225 15.95 -6.68 12.91
C GLY A 225 15.74 -5.91 11.61
N ALA A 226 16.68 -5.04 11.22
CA ALA A 226 16.64 -4.19 10.03
C ALA A 226 15.39 -3.30 9.88
N TYR A 227 14.78 -2.92 11.01
CA TYR A 227 13.71 -1.93 11.10
C TYR A 227 14.14 -0.73 11.95
N PHE A 228 13.66 0.47 11.62
CA PHE A 228 14.09 1.73 12.24
C PHE A 228 13.10 2.87 11.93
N TRP A 229 13.29 4.04 12.54
CA TRP A 229 12.60 5.28 12.13
C TRP A 229 13.55 6.46 11.94
N VAL A 230 13.10 7.45 11.17
CA VAL A 230 13.80 8.73 10.94
C VAL A 230 12.83 9.90 11.10
N GLU A 231 13.18 10.91 11.89
CA GLU A 231 12.42 12.17 12.00
C GLU A 231 12.63 13.07 10.78
N VAL A 232 11.89 12.81 9.71
CA VAL A 232 11.98 13.56 8.44
C VAL A 232 11.59 15.04 8.57
N ILE A 233 10.78 15.36 9.58
CA ILE A 233 10.56 16.72 10.08
C ILE A 233 10.72 16.67 11.61
N PRO A 234 11.79 17.24 12.19
CA PRO A 234 12.10 17.16 13.62
C PRO A 234 10.92 17.49 14.54
N SER A 235 10.67 16.62 15.51
CA SER A 235 9.56 16.67 16.48
C SER A 235 8.17 16.87 15.87
N ARG A 236 7.96 16.54 14.59
CA ARG A 236 6.66 16.66 13.89
C ARG A 236 6.26 15.41 13.10
N LEU A 237 7.14 14.89 12.25
CA LEU A 237 6.88 13.74 11.37
C LEU A 237 8.06 12.77 11.38
N ALA A 238 7.77 11.50 11.64
CA ALA A 238 8.69 10.38 11.45
C ALA A 238 8.24 9.44 10.33
N VAL A 239 9.20 8.79 9.66
CA VAL A 239 8.97 7.66 8.74
C VAL A 239 9.54 6.41 9.40
N PHE A 240 8.74 5.34 9.44
CA PHE A 240 9.07 4.06 10.03
C PHE A 240 9.35 3.03 8.92
N SER A 241 10.60 2.61 8.81
CA SER A 241 11.01 1.49 7.96
C SER A 241 10.72 0.18 8.69
N LEU A 242 9.73 -0.56 8.18
CA LEU A 242 9.36 -1.88 8.67
C LEU A 242 10.07 -2.95 7.84
N ASN A 243 10.66 -3.93 8.53
CA ASN A 243 11.18 -5.12 7.89
C ASN A 243 10.01 -6.09 7.62
N THR A 244 9.44 -5.99 6.43
CA THR A 244 8.31 -6.82 6.00
C THR A 244 8.68 -8.29 5.78
N MET A 245 9.97 -8.64 5.72
CA MET A 245 10.40 -10.04 5.58
C MET A 245 10.02 -10.88 6.79
N TYR A 246 9.90 -10.27 7.98
CA TYR A 246 9.40 -10.93 9.19
C TYR A 246 7.87 -11.04 9.27
N PHE A 247 7.15 -10.56 8.25
CA PHE A 247 5.72 -10.79 8.07
C PHE A 247 5.41 -11.67 6.85
N PHE A 248 6.37 -11.84 5.94
CA PHE A 248 6.19 -12.36 4.59
C PHE A 248 5.93 -13.87 4.58
N ALA A 249 4.83 -14.29 3.94
CA ALA A 249 4.38 -15.69 3.95
C ALA A 249 5.31 -16.65 3.19
N SER A 250 6.16 -16.14 2.29
CA SER A 250 7.20 -16.94 1.59
C SER A 250 8.51 -17.03 2.38
N ASN A 251 8.68 -16.32 3.50
CA ASN A 251 9.86 -16.42 4.35
C ASN A 251 9.76 -17.63 5.30
N ALA A 252 10.28 -18.78 4.85
CA ALA A 252 10.27 -20.02 5.63
C ALA A 252 11.13 -20.01 6.92
N ALA A 253 11.77 -18.88 7.27
CA ALA A 253 12.53 -18.70 8.52
C ALA A 253 11.73 -18.08 9.68
N VAL A 254 10.42 -17.81 9.50
CA VAL A 254 9.52 -17.25 10.54
C VAL A 254 8.17 -17.98 10.55
N ASP A 255 7.51 -18.08 11.71
CA ASP A 255 6.15 -18.66 11.88
C ASP A 255 5.16 -17.60 12.42
N GLY A 256 5.16 -16.44 11.76
CA GLY A 256 4.20 -15.36 11.98
C GLY A 256 4.56 -14.39 13.11
N CYS A 257 3.54 -13.95 13.86
CA CYS A 257 3.64 -12.83 14.80
C CYS A 257 2.92 -13.08 16.14
N ASP A 258 2.58 -14.32 16.47
CA ASP A 258 1.84 -14.66 17.70
C ASP A 258 2.70 -15.13 18.88
N SER A 259 3.91 -15.64 18.64
CA SER A 259 4.84 -16.07 19.72
C SER A 259 5.91 -15.00 20.01
N PRO A 260 6.27 -14.73 21.27
CA PRO A 260 7.32 -13.75 21.63
C PRO A 260 8.70 -13.99 21.01
N GLU A 261 8.97 -15.24 20.66
CA GLU A 261 10.21 -15.70 20.04
C GLU A 261 10.33 -15.26 18.57
N GLU A 262 9.20 -15.00 17.89
CA GLU A 262 9.18 -14.61 16.47
C GLU A 262 9.63 -13.15 16.27
N PRO A 263 10.49 -12.85 15.27
CA PRO A 263 10.93 -11.48 15.01
C PRO A 263 9.77 -10.59 14.53
N GLY A 264 8.73 -11.18 13.94
CA GLY A 264 7.49 -10.48 13.59
C GLY A 264 6.76 -9.94 14.82
N TYR A 265 6.64 -10.73 15.89
CA TYR A 265 6.09 -10.28 17.18
C TYR A 265 6.95 -9.18 17.79
N GLN A 266 8.28 -9.37 17.84
CA GLN A 266 9.22 -8.42 18.42
C GLN A 266 9.16 -7.06 17.72
N GLN A 267 9.02 -7.06 16.39
CA GLN A 267 8.81 -5.84 15.61
C GLN A 267 7.47 -5.15 15.95
N PHE A 268 6.39 -5.88 16.22
CA PHE A 268 5.12 -5.28 16.67
C PHE A 268 5.20 -4.70 18.09
N VAL A 269 5.96 -5.31 19.01
CA VAL A 269 6.22 -4.76 20.35
C VAL A 269 7.06 -3.48 20.26
N TRP A 270 8.12 -3.46 19.45
CA TRP A 270 8.88 -2.25 19.15
C TRP A 270 7.99 -1.15 18.56
N LEU A 271 7.23 -1.47 17.50
CA LEU A 271 6.36 -0.53 16.80
C LEU A 271 5.30 0.07 17.72
N LYS A 272 4.73 -0.71 18.63
CA LYS A 272 3.82 -0.25 19.70
C LYS A 272 4.50 0.82 20.57
N VAL A 273 5.67 0.50 21.14
CA VAL A 273 6.38 1.43 22.04
C VAL A 273 6.73 2.73 21.31
N GLN A 274 7.28 2.64 20.10
CA GLN A 274 7.65 3.82 19.33
C GLN A 274 6.44 4.66 18.90
N LEU A 275 5.33 4.05 18.45
CA LEU A 275 4.13 4.81 18.10
C LEU A 275 3.44 5.44 19.32
N GLU A 276 3.54 4.85 20.51
CA GLU A 276 3.09 5.48 21.75
C GLU A 276 3.98 6.70 22.11
N LEU A 277 5.30 6.61 21.96
CA LEU A 277 6.20 7.76 22.12
C LEU A 277 5.88 8.87 21.11
N MET A 278 5.59 8.52 19.85
CA MET A 278 5.14 9.49 18.85
C MET A 278 3.79 10.14 19.22
N ARG A 279 2.82 9.38 19.76
CA ARG A 279 1.56 9.89 20.30
C ARG A 279 1.80 10.88 21.43
N LEU A 280 2.63 10.52 22.41
CA LEU A 280 2.96 11.32 23.58
C LEU A 280 3.67 12.64 23.21
N ARG A 281 4.59 12.60 22.23
CA ARG A 281 5.24 13.78 21.63
C ARG A 281 4.33 14.57 20.68
N GLY A 282 3.09 14.14 20.43
CA GLY A 282 2.14 14.76 19.52
C GLY A 282 2.43 14.56 18.01
N MET A 283 3.49 13.83 17.70
CA MET A 283 4.02 13.60 16.35
C MET A 283 3.11 12.71 15.48
N LYS A 284 3.48 12.58 14.21
CA LYS A 284 2.83 11.72 13.22
C LYS A 284 3.83 10.75 12.59
N ALA A 285 3.32 9.63 12.09
CA ALA A 285 4.12 8.54 11.52
C ALA A 285 3.63 8.16 10.11
N ILE A 286 4.54 8.00 9.16
CA ILE A 286 4.30 7.22 7.93
C ILE A 286 4.92 5.85 8.15
N LEU A 287 4.21 4.77 7.81
CA LEU A 287 4.77 3.41 7.80
C LEU A 287 5.21 3.06 6.38
N ILE A 288 6.38 2.48 6.21
CA ILE A 288 6.89 2.00 4.92
C ILE A 288 7.42 0.57 5.07
N GLY A 289 7.44 -0.18 3.98
CA GLY A 289 8.00 -1.54 3.90
C GLY A 289 8.06 -1.98 2.44
N HIS A 290 8.73 -3.08 2.12
CA HIS A 290 8.75 -3.57 0.74
C HIS A 290 7.47 -4.34 0.40
N VAL A 291 7.29 -5.54 0.96
CA VAL A 291 6.15 -6.41 0.66
C VAL A 291 4.86 -5.85 1.27
N PRO A 292 3.82 -5.52 0.49
CA PRO A 292 2.58 -4.99 1.03
C PRO A 292 1.72 -6.07 1.72
N PRO A 293 0.84 -5.69 2.65
CA PRO A 293 -0.13 -6.57 3.33
C PRO A 293 -1.30 -7.01 2.42
N ALA A 294 -0.98 -7.53 1.23
CA ALA A 294 -1.93 -7.97 0.21
C ALA A 294 -2.63 -9.27 0.64
N ARG A 295 -3.97 -9.22 0.71
CA ARG A 295 -4.80 -10.31 1.23
C ARG A 295 -6.12 -10.42 0.47
N THR A 296 -6.18 -11.30 -0.51
CA THR A 296 -7.37 -11.60 -1.32
C THR A 296 -7.96 -12.98 -0.96
N LYS A 297 -8.36 -13.80 -1.92
CA LYS A 297 -8.73 -15.21 -1.73
C LYS A 297 -7.57 -16.13 -2.11
N ASN A 298 -6.84 -15.84 -3.19
CA ASN A 298 -5.74 -16.67 -3.72
C ASN A 298 -4.35 -16.02 -3.59
N LYS A 299 -4.23 -14.76 -3.15
CA LYS A 299 -2.94 -14.15 -2.74
C LYS A 299 -3.01 -13.72 -1.28
N GLN A 300 -2.10 -14.24 -0.48
CA GLN A 300 -1.89 -13.84 0.91
C GLN A 300 -0.39 -13.58 1.08
N ALA A 301 0.00 -12.30 1.06
CA ALA A 301 1.42 -11.92 1.09
C ALA A 301 2.03 -12.01 2.49
N TRP A 302 1.27 -11.74 3.56
CA TRP A 302 1.76 -11.84 4.94
C TRP A 302 1.06 -12.98 5.69
N ASP A 303 1.66 -13.50 6.75
CA ASP A 303 0.93 -14.39 7.66
C ASP A 303 -0.32 -13.68 8.25
N GLU A 304 -1.38 -14.45 8.54
CA GLU A 304 -2.66 -13.94 9.05
C GLU A 304 -2.52 -13.27 10.43
N SER A 305 -1.63 -13.76 11.30
CA SER A 305 -1.38 -13.13 12.60
C SER A 305 -0.70 -11.76 12.41
N CYS A 306 0.33 -11.69 11.56
CA CYS A 306 1.02 -10.45 11.23
C CYS A 306 0.10 -9.44 10.53
N TRP A 307 -0.73 -9.89 9.59
CA TRP A 307 -1.72 -9.05 8.92
C TRP A 307 -2.77 -8.53 9.91
N ALA A 308 -3.30 -9.38 10.79
CA ALA A 308 -4.29 -8.98 11.77
C ALA A 308 -3.72 -7.99 12.79
N LYS A 309 -2.50 -8.21 13.30
CA LYS A 309 -1.80 -7.28 14.20
C LYS A 309 -1.53 -5.94 13.50
N TYR A 310 -1.02 -5.93 12.28
CA TYR A 310 -0.82 -4.69 11.52
C TYR A 310 -2.09 -3.84 11.39
N VAL A 311 -3.21 -4.47 11.04
CA VAL A 311 -4.50 -3.77 10.88
C VAL A 311 -5.05 -3.28 12.22
N VAL A 312 -4.84 -4.03 13.31
CA VAL A 312 -5.22 -3.61 14.68
C VAL A 312 -4.33 -2.47 15.18
N TRP A 313 -3.01 -2.53 14.99
CA TRP A 313 -2.07 -1.46 15.33
C TRP A 313 -2.39 -0.20 14.52
N GLY A 314 -2.59 -0.31 13.20
CA GLY A 314 -2.98 0.80 12.32
C GLY A 314 -4.30 1.46 12.74
N TRP A 315 -5.25 0.69 13.28
CA TRP A 315 -6.49 1.21 13.83
C TRP A 315 -6.33 1.86 15.21
N ASN A 316 -5.53 1.27 16.07
CA ASN A 316 -5.27 1.75 17.42
C ASN A 316 -4.35 2.97 17.45
N TYR A 317 -3.54 3.20 16.41
CA TYR A 317 -2.70 4.40 16.21
C TYR A 317 -3.22 5.34 15.10
N ARG A 318 -4.53 5.28 14.80
CA ARG A 318 -5.19 6.11 13.76
C ARG A 318 -5.18 7.63 13.98
N ASP A 319 -4.67 8.08 15.13
CA ASP A 319 -4.38 9.45 15.55
C ASP A 319 -2.92 9.88 15.28
N VAL A 320 -2.03 8.92 15.06
CA VAL A 320 -0.59 9.09 14.76
C VAL A 320 -0.28 8.80 13.30
N ILE A 321 -0.82 7.70 12.76
CA ILE A 321 -0.45 7.19 11.44
C ILE A 321 -1.11 8.01 10.31
N VAL A 322 -0.29 8.35 9.32
CA VAL A 322 -0.61 9.15 8.12
C VAL A 322 -0.98 8.23 6.94
N GLY A 323 -0.36 7.05 6.84
CA GLY A 323 -0.61 6.03 5.83
C GLY A 323 0.51 4.98 5.79
N GLY A 324 0.31 3.92 5.00
CA GLY A 324 1.33 2.90 4.69
C GLY A 324 1.73 2.94 3.21
N LEU A 325 3.03 2.87 2.90
CA LEU A 325 3.59 2.92 1.53
C LEU A 325 4.46 1.68 1.24
N TYR A 326 4.29 1.04 0.09
CA TYR A 326 4.93 -0.24 -0.25
C TYR A 326 5.29 -0.38 -1.75
N GLY A 327 6.16 -1.35 -2.07
CA GLY A 327 6.59 -1.72 -3.43
C GLY A 327 6.19 -3.16 -3.78
N HIS A 328 7.16 -3.97 -4.23
CA HIS A 328 7.10 -5.43 -4.48
C HIS A 328 6.21 -5.89 -5.64
N MET A 329 4.97 -5.38 -5.71
CA MET A 329 3.96 -5.90 -6.63
C MET A 329 4.04 -5.29 -8.02
N ASN A 330 4.94 -4.32 -8.27
CA ASN A 330 5.10 -3.59 -9.53
C ASN A 330 3.85 -2.86 -10.06
N LEU A 331 2.77 -2.78 -9.28
CA LEU A 331 1.43 -2.32 -9.71
C LEU A 331 0.95 -1.08 -8.93
N ASP A 332 0.50 -0.03 -9.63
CA ASP A 332 -0.13 1.13 -8.98
C ASP A 332 -1.53 0.81 -8.45
N HIS A 333 -1.63 0.58 -7.15
CA HIS A 333 -2.93 0.35 -6.52
C HIS A 333 -2.97 0.76 -5.04
N PHE A 334 -4.18 0.69 -4.47
CA PHE A 334 -4.39 0.94 -3.04
C PHE A 334 -5.27 -0.14 -2.43
N MET A 335 -5.09 -0.37 -1.13
CA MET A 335 -5.88 -1.29 -0.32
C MET A 335 -6.54 -0.54 0.85
N LEU A 336 -7.65 -1.11 1.33
CA LEU A 336 -8.41 -0.61 2.47
C LEU A 336 -8.65 -1.78 3.43
N LEU A 337 -7.68 -2.00 4.32
CA LEU A 337 -7.66 -3.18 5.20
C LEU A 337 -8.76 -3.04 6.27
N ASP A 338 -9.56 -4.08 6.46
CA ASP A 338 -10.82 -4.01 7.22
C ASP A 338 -10.64 -4.47 8.67
N THR A 339 -10.77 -3.54 9.63
CA THR A 339 -10.53 -3.83 11.05
C THR A 339 -11.57 -4.77 11.66
N ASN A 340 -12.76 -4.92 11.06
CA ASN A 340 -13.73 -5.94 11.47
C ASN A 340 -13.37 -7.35 10.97
N VAL A 341 -12.40 -7.49 10.06
CA VAL A 341 -11.82 -8.78 9.66
C VAL A 341 -10.65 -9.11 10.58
N ALA A 342 -9.72 -8.17 10.77
CA ALA A 342 -8.57 -8.34 11.66
C ALA A 342 -8.98 -8.69 13.11
N ASN A 343 -9.93 -7.94 13.70
CA ASN A 343 -10.43 -8.27 15.04
C ASN A 343 -11.08 -9.65 15.13
N LYS A 344 -11.65 -10.18 14.04
CA LYS A 344 -12.20 -11.55 14.02
C LYS A 344 -11.12 -12.62 14.02
N ILE A 345 -10.01 -12.39 13.31
CA ILE A 345 -8.84 -13.28 13.29
C ILE A 345 -8.23 -13.34 14.70
N MET A 346 -8.01 -12.18 15.33
CA MET A 346 -7.55 -12.07 16.73
C MET A 346 -8.52 -12.71 17.74
N GLU A 347 -9.85 -12.70 17.47
CA GLU A 347 -10.86 -13.40 18.27
C GLU A 347 -10.92 -14.93 18.02
N THR A 348 -10.06 -15.51 17.17
CA THR A 348 -10.04 -16.97 16.88
C THR A 348 -8.65 -17.64 16.93
N PRO A 349 -7.93 -17.67 18.08
CA PRO A 349 -6.61 -18.33 18.17
C PRO A 349 -6.62 -19.85 17.92
N ASP A 350 -7.75 -20.52 18.16
CA ASP A 350 -7.92 -21.95 17.88
C ASP A 350 -7.96 -22.27 16.36
N ALA A 351 -8.02 -21.26 15.48
CA ALA A 351 -7.99 -21.43 14.03
C ALA A 351 -6.58 -21.70 13.50
N LYS A 352 -5.87 -22.66 14.12
CA LYS A 352 -4.55 -23.14 13.67
C LYS A 352 -4.62 -23.52 12.20
N GLN A 353 -3.99 -22.68 11.37
CA GLN A 353 -3.73 -22.90 9.96
C GLN A 353 -4.86 -23.62 9.21
N VAL A 354 -5.75 -22.85 8.56
CA VAL A 354 -6.09 -23.21 7.17
C VAL A 354 -4.78 -23.04 6.40
N ARG A 355 -3.91 -24.05 6.50
CA ARG A 355 -2.56 -24.06 5.97
C ARG A 355 -2.70 -23.81 4.48
N ALA A 356 -2.26 -22.64 4.03
CA ALA A 356 -2.62 -22.10 2.73
C ALA A 356 -2.42 -23.20 1.67
N THR A 357 -3.51 -23.66 1.05
CA THR A 357 -3.53 -24.88 0.24
C THR A 357 -2.76 -24.62 -1.04
N GLN A 358 -1.43 -24.82 -0.95
CA GLN A 358 -0.38 -24.36 -1.86
C GLN A 358 -0.85 -23.16 -2.68
N VAL A 359 -0.90 -21.98 -2.04
CA VAL A 359 -1.01 -20.72 -2.77
C VAL A 359 0.22 -20.65 -3.67
N GLU A 360 0.01 -20.92 -4.95
CA GLU A 360 1.05 -20.91 -5.97
C GLU A 360 1.78 -19.56 -5.94
N THR A 361 3.07 -19.57 -6.25
CA THR A 361 3.97 -18.42 -6.11
C THR A 361 3.68 -17.37 -7.18
N TRP A 362 2.60 -16.60 -6.98
CA TRP A 362 2.24 -15.37 -7.70
C TRP A 362 3.25 -14.23 -7.40
N GLU A 363 4.54 -14.53 -7.49
CA GLU A 363 5.65 -13.62 -7.17
C GLU A 363 6.04 -12.83 -8.42
N GLU A 364 6.07 -13.51 -9.59
CA GLU A 364 6.16 -12.88 -10.91
C GLU A 364 4.82 -12.25 -11.36
N LEU A 365 4.43 -11.12 -10.76
CA LEU A 365 3.31 -10.30 -11.26
C LEU A 365 3.71 -9.43 -12.47
N VAL A 366 4.45 -10.02 -13.42
CA VAL A 366 4.94 -9.35 -14.64
C VAL A 366 3.89 -9.41 -15.75
N HIS A 367 3.29 -10.57 -15.97
CA HIS A 367 2.27 -10.76 -17.02
C HIS A 367 0.85 -10.35 -16.56
N VAL A 368 0.01 -9.94 -17.50
CA VAL A 368 -1.39 -9.50 -17.24
C VAL A 368 -2.22 -10.66 -16.68
N GLU A 369 -1.89 -11.86 -17.10
CA GLU A 369 -2.46 -13.15 -16.74
C GLU A 369 -2.16 -13.50 -15.28
N ALA A 370 -1.02 -13.04 -14.73
CA ALA A 370 -0.65 -13.22 -13.33
C ALA A 370 -1.26 -12.13 -12.42
N ALA A 371 -1.21 -10.87 -12.84
CA ALA A 371 -1.76 -9.74 -12.10
C ALA A 371 -3.30 -9.65 -12.15
N GLY A 372 -3.92 -10.14 -13.23
CA GLY A 372 -5.36 -10.07 -13.51
C GLY A 372 -6.25 -10.73 -12.47
N PRO A 373 -5.97 -11.99 -12.06
CA PRO A 373 -6.65 -12.65 -10.95
C PRO A 373 -6.55 -11.86 -9.64
N TYR A 374 -5.36 -11.37 -9.27
CA TYR A 374 -5.16 -10.57 -8.06
C TYR A 374 -6.00 -9.28 -8.08
N LEU A 375 -5.92 -8.49 -9.16
CA LEU A 375 -6.68 -7.25 -9.30
C LEU A 375 -8.20 -7.52 -9.31
N SER A 376 -8.65 -8.62 -9.92
CA SER A 376 -10.06 -9.04 -9.90
C SER A 376 -10.56 -9.36 -8.49
N GLU A 377 -9.77 -10.08 -7.68
CA GLU A 377 -10.13 -10.36 -6.29
C GLU A 377 -10.04 -9.11 -5.40
N LEU A 378 -9.08 -8.21 -5.67
CA LEU A 378 -9.03 -6.88 -5.04
C LEU A 378 -10.31 -6.08 -5.34
N ARG A 379 -10.86 -6.16 -6.57
CA ARG A 379 -12.18 -5.59 -6.89
C ARG A 379 -13.26 -6.18 -6.01
N GLU A 380 -13.27 -7.49 -5.73
CA GLU A 380 -14.25 -8.08 -4.81
C GLU A 380 -14.09 -7.57 -3.38
N VAL A 381 -12.85 -7.48 -2.86
CA VAL A 381 -12.56 -6.97 -1.51
C VAL A 381 -13.09 -5.54 -1.37
N LEU A 382 -12.77 -4.67 -2.33
CA LEU A 382 -13.30 -3.30 -2.39
C LEU A 382 -14.82 -3.25 -2.59
N SER A 383 -15.43 -4.27 -3.21
CA SER A 383 -16.89 -4.39 -3.39
C SER A 383 -17.64 -4.80 -2.13
N LYS A 384 -16.96 -5.42 -1.16
CA LYS A 384 -17.51 -5.82 0.15
C LYS A 384 -17.63 -4.61 1.12
N ILE A 385 -17.07 -3.45 0.76
CA ILE A 385 -17.21 -2.18 1.50
C ILE A 385 -18.69 -1.71 1.50
N PRO A 386 -19.24 -1.25 2.65
CA PRO A 386 -20.63 -0.79 2.73
C PRO A 386 -20.99 0.32 1.74
N GLU A 387 -22.11 0.16 1.05
CA GLU A 387 -22.62 1.12 0.07
C GLU A 387 -23.32 2.33 0.73
N PRO A 388 -23.12 3.57 0.24
CA PRO A 388 -23.97 4.69 0.61
C PRO A 388 -25.43 4.40 0.21
N PRO A 389 -26.43 4.90 0.95
CA PRO A 389 -27.82 4.86 0.50
C PRO A 389 -27.97 5.69 -0.78
N GLU A 390 -28.91 5.30 -1.66
CA GLU A 390 -29.34 6.16 -2.75
C GLU A 390 -29.88 7.48 -2.19
N ASP A 391 -29.30 8.60 -2.62
CA ASP A 391 -29.89 9.91 -2.37
C ASP A 391 -31.25 9.99 -3.10
N PRO A 392 -32.33 10.42 -2.43
CA PRO A 392 -33.54 10.79 -3.15
C PRO A 392 -33.17 11.95 -4.09
N LYS A 393 -33.52 11.81 -5.37
CA LYS A 393 -33.19 12.80 -6.40
C LYS A 393 -33.48 14.22 -5.88
N LYS A 394 -32.48 15.09 -5.92
CA LYS A 394 -32.73 16.52 -5.82
C LYS A 394 -33.58 16.90 -7.03
N ASP A 395 -34.81 17.36 -6.80
CA ASP A 395 -35.58 18.00 -7.85
C ASP A 395 -34.88 19.32 -8.21
N ASP A 396 -34.63 19.55 -9.50
CA ASP A 396 -33.81 20.67 -9.99
C ASP A 396 -34.48 22.03 -9.77
N LYS A 397 -34.25 22.63 -8.61
CA LYS A 397 -34.40 24.07 -8.39
C LYS A 397 -33.18 24.65 -7.69
N LYS A 398 -32.60 25.68 -8.33
CA LYS A 398 -31.51 26.50 -7.81
C LYS A 398 -31.94 27.24 -6.54
N SER A 399 -31.05 27.24 -5.55
CA SER A 399 -30.77 28.41 -4.72
C SER A 399 -29.35 28.29 -4.17
N ASN A 400 -28.68 29.41 -3.94
CA ASN A 400 -27.26 29.45 -3.59
C ASN A 400 -27.05 29.38 -2.08
N ASP A 401 -25.96 28.70 -1.70
CA ASP A 401 -24.94 29.06 -0.69
C ASP A 401 -25.31 29.52 0.75
N ALA A 402 -24.25 29.60 1.58
CA ALA A 402 -24.15 30.09 2.96
C ALA A 402 -24.74 29.21 4.09
N SER A 403 -23.95 29.14 5.18
CA SER A 403 -24.24 29.02 6.64
C SER A 403 -25.61 28.48 7.12
N GLU A 404 -25.70 27.72 8.22
CA GLU A 404 -25.32 28.20 9.57
C GLU A 404 -25.03 27.08 10.59
N GLU A 405 -24.34 27.51 11.65
CA GLU A 405 -24.21 26.85 12.94
C GLU A 405 -25.13 27.56 13.96
N SER A 406 -26.07 26.88 14.62
CA SER A 406 -26.51 27.28 15.98
C SER A 406 -27.45 26.31 16.73
N ASN A 407 -27.16 26.29 18.02
CA ASN A 407 -27.84 25.79 19.21
C ASN A 407 -29.40 25.92 19.36
N ASN A 408 -30.02 24.77 19.72
CA ASN A 408 -30.69 24.52 21.02
C ASN A 408 -32.21 24.86 21.26
N LYS A 409 -32.79 24.15 22.25
CA LYS A 409 -34.08 24.33 23.00
C LYS A 409 -35.41 24.55 22.24
N LYS A 410 -36.32 23.55 22.37
CA LYS A 410 -37.53 23.66 23.24
C LYS A 410 -38.25 22.32 23.52
N LYS A 411 -38.76 22.16 24.75
CA LYS A 411 -39.66 21.08 25.22
C LYS A 411 -41.12 21.54 25.16
N LYS A 412 -42.05 20.64 24.80
CA LYS A 412 -43.47 20.49 25.27
C LYS A 412 -44.18 19.50 24.33
N LYS A 413 -45.24 18.76 24.70
CA LYS A 413 -45.64 18.09 25.95
C LYS A 413 -46.71 17.04 25.55
N LYS A 414 -47.09 16.11 26.43
CA LYS A 414 -48.19 15.14 26.19
C LYS A 414 -49.52 15.81 25.82
N GLY A 415 -50.37 15.07 25.11
CA GLY A 415 -51.82 15.29 25.03
C GLY A 415 -52.55 13.96 24.72
N ASP A 416 -53.02 13.27 25.77
CA ASP A 416 -53.87 12.09 25.66
C ASP A 416 -55.35 12.50 25.43
N LYS A 417 -56.13 11.70 24.68
CA LYS A 417 -57.60 11.62 24.80
C LYS A 417 -58.20 10.42 24.06
N ASP A 418 -58.89 9.56 24.79
CA ASP A 418 -59.67 8.44 24.28
C ASP A 418 -60.94 8.86 23.53
N LYS A 419 -61.44 7.96 22.66
CA LYS A 419 -62.88 7.63 22.60
C LYS A 419 -63.12 6.26 21.92
N LYS A 420 -64.01 5.45 22.52
CA LYS A 420 -64.41 4.12 22.02
C LYS A 420 -65.39 4.22 20.84
N GLY A 421 -65.32 3.30 19.88
CA GLY A 421 -66.28 3.15 18.78
C GLY A 421 -66.40 1.68 18.31
N LYS A 422 -67.62 1.18 18.07
CA LYS A 422 -67.93 -0.26 17.94
C LYS A 422 -67.53 -0.90 16.59
N LYS A 423 -67.13 -2.18 16.70
CA LYS A 423 -67.32 -3.34 15.78
C LYS A 423 -67.56 -3.12 14.27
N GLY A 424 -66.79 -3.84 13.43
CA GLY A 424 -67.29 -4.29 12.11
C GLY A 424 -66.23 -4.66 11.06
N GLY A 425 -66.07 -5.97 10.76
CA GLY A 425 -65.45 -6.44 9.50
C GLY A 425 -64.18 -7.29 9.63
N LYS A 426 -64.28 -8.59 9.31
CA LYS A 426 -63.12 -9.46 9.03
C LYS A 426 -62.39 -8.95 7.77
N LYS A 427 -61.18 -8.39 7.91
CA LYS A 427 -60.24 -8.19 6.79
C LYS A 427 -59.04 -9.13 6.94
N LYS A 428 -58.67 -9.77 5.82
CA LYS A 428 -57.65 -10.83 5.75
C LYS A 428 -56.27 -10.31 6.18
N LYS A 429 -55.41 -11.21 6.72
CA LYS A 429 -53.96 -10.98 6.74
C LYS A 429 -53.52 -10.69 5.29
N GLY A 430 -53.07 -9.47 5.05
CA GLY A 430 -52.48 -9.02 3.79
C GLY A 430 -51.14 -8.36 4.09
N ASP A 431 -50.17 -8.56 3.22
CA ASP A 431 -48.76 -8.44 3.58
C ASP A 431 -48.33 -7.06 4.09
N LYS A 432 -47.35 -7.09 5.00
CA LYS A 432 -46.69 -5.90 5.56
C LYS A 432 -46.13 -5.06 4.41
N LYS A 433 -46.84 -4.00 4.01
CA LYS A 433 -46.25 -2.88 3.27
C LYS A 433 -45.00 -2.43 4.03
N LYS A 434 -43.81 -2.73 3.50
CA LYS A 434 -42.54 -2.22 4.06
C LYS A 434 -42.68 -0.71 4.17
N LYS A 435 -42.60 -0.15 5.39
CA LYS A 435 -42.62 1.31 5.58
C LYS A 435 -41.52 1.93 4.72
N PRO A 436 -41.74 3.10 4.09
CA PRO A 436 -40.67 3.77 3.35
C PRO A 436 -39.47 3.96 4.28
N LYS A 437 -38.30 3.52 3.82
CA LYS A 437 -37.04 3.66 4.57
C LYS A 437 -36.79 5.15 4.79
N ASN A 438 -36.63 5.59 6.03
CA ASN A 438 -36.25 6.97 6.34
C ASN A 438 -34.79 7.18 5.87
N PRO A 439 -34.50 8.05 4.89
CA PRO A 439 -33.15 8.20 4.33
C PRO A 439 -32.12 8.61 5.40
N LYS A 440 -32.48 9.50 6.33
CA LYS A 440 -31.61 9.91 7.44
C LYS A 440 -31.25 8.73 8.36
N LYS A 441 -32.13 7.73 8.50
CA LYS A 441 -31.85 6.51 9.28
C LYS A 441 -30.95 5.53 8.52
N GLU A 442 -31.14 5.36 7.22
CA GLU A 442 -30.25 4.51 6.40
C GLU A 442 -28.85 5.14 6.27
N HIS A 443 -28.75 6.47 6.11
CA HIS A 443 -27.46 7.17 6.12
C HIS A 443 -26.75 7.02 7.46
N LYS A 444 -27.44 7.19 8.61
CA LYS A 444 -26.83 6.94 9.93
C LYS A 444 -26.37 5.48 10.13
N LYS A 445 -27.04 4.50 9.51
CA LYS A 445 -26.55 3.10 9.48
C LYS A 445 -25.29 2.94 8.63
N TYR A 446 -25.26 3.52 7.43
CA TYR A 446 -24.10 3.48 6.53
C TYR A 446 -22.86 4.07 7.21
N ILE A 447 -22.99 5.27 7.78
CA ILE A 447 -21.93 5.93 8.56
C ILE A 447 -21.47 5.04 9.74
N LYS A 448 -22.36 4.30 10.41
CA LYS A 448 -21.91 3.30 11.41
C LYS A 448 -21.21 2.09 10.78
N LYS A 449 -21.70 1.53 9.66
CA LYS A 449 -21.12 0.33 9.01
C LYS A 449 -19.67 0.55 8.51
N ILE A 450 -19.28 1.78 8.20
CA ILE A 450 -17.92 2.15 7.77
C ILE A 450 -16.99 2.63 8.90
N GLY A 451 -17.42 2.61 10.17
CA GLY A 451 -16.60 3.11 11.28
C GLY A 451 -16.61 4.64 11.41
N GLY A 452 -17.75 5.30 11.22
CA GLY A 452 -17.93 6.73 11.54
C GLY A 452 -17.87 7.69 10.36
N LYS A 453 -17.77 9.00 10.65
CA LYS A 453 -17.77 10.07 9.64
C LYS A 453 -16.56 9.93 8.70
N TYR A 454 -15.42 9.55 9.24
CA TYR A 454 -14.12 9.50 8.57
C TYR A 454 -13.75 8.11 8.03
N ALA A 455 -14.67 7.15 8.15
CA ALA A 455 -14.50 5.75 7.76
C ALA A 455 -13.35 5.02 8.50
N GLU A 456 -13.25 5.22 9.81
CA GLU A 456 -12.21 4.66 10.71
C GLU A 456 -12.27 3.13 10.86
N ARG A 457 -13.04 2.39 10.05
CA ARG A 457 -12.97 0.93 9.93
C ARG A 457 -11.81 0.46 9.03
N TYR A 458 -11.25 1.36 8.22
CA TYR A 458 -10.30 0.99 7.18
C TYR A 458 -8.92 1.59 7.44
N VAL A 459 -7.87 0.80 7.32
CA VAL A 459 -6.47 1.26 7.28
C VAL A 459 -6.06 1.42 5.81
N PRO A 460 -5.55 2.59 5.38
CA PRO A 460 -5.13 2.81 4.00
C PRO A 460 -3.72 2.28 3.76
N VAL A 461 -3.55 1.59 2.64
CA VAL A 461 -2.23 1.18 2.13
C VAL A 461 -2.13 1.57 0.66
N LEU A 462 -1.00 2.17 0.28
CA LEU A 462 -0.66 2.53 -1.09
C LEU A 462 0.50 1.64 -1.54
N VAL A 463 0.38 1.06 -2.73
CA VAL A 463 1.44 0.29 -3.38
C VAL A 463 1.91 1.07 -4.60
N SER A 464 3.21 1.13 -4.83
CA SER A 464 3.82 1.83 -5.96
C SER A 464 4.06 0.89 -7.14
N PRO A 465 3.92 1.38 -8.38
CA PRO A 465 4.66 0.82 -9.49
C PRO A 465 6.15 1.19 -9.35
N SER A 466 6.97 0.54 -10.15
CA SER A 466 8.40 0.34 -9.88
C SER A 466 9.30 0.89 -10.97
N VAL A 467 10.62 0.92 -10.74
CA VAL A 467 11.61 1.32 -11.76
C VAL A 467 11.96 0.15 -12.69
N ILE A 468 11.94 -1.10 -12.23
CA ILE A 468 12.09 -2.29 -13.09
C ILE A 468 11.11 -2.30 -14.28
N PRO A 469 11.56 -2.62 -15.51
CA PRO A 469 10.74 -2.54 -16.72
C PRO A 469 9.72 -3.69 -16.90
N ASN A 470 9.26 -4.31 -15.81
CA ASN A 470 8.11 -5.23 -15.82
C ASN A 470 6.88 -4.55 -16.46
N TYR A 471 6.69 -3.25 -16.18
CA TYR A 471 5.81 -2.35 -16.93
C TYR A 471 6.60 -1.12 -17.42
N PHE A 472 5.99 0.06 -17.50
CA PHE A 472 6.78 1.28 -17.70
C PHE A 472 7.43 1.72 -16.38
N PRO A 473 8.77 1.93 -16.34
CA PRO A 473 9.49 2.42 -15.19
C PRO A 473 8.84 3.67 -14.60
N SER A 474 8.74 3.73 -13.28
CA SER A 474 7.83 4.63 -12.58
C SER A 474 8.38 5.12 -11.26
N LEU A 475 7.96 6.33 -10.88
CA LEU A 475 8.18 6.91 -9.56
C LEU A 475 7.00 7.82 -9.20
N ARG A 476 6.86 8.19 -7.92
CA ARG A 476 5.74 9.06 -7.49
C ARG A 476 6.17 10.16 -6.54
N ILE A 477 5.56 11.32 -6.73
CA ILE A 477 5.64 12.44 -5.78
C ILE A 477 4.35 12.46 -4.98
N ILE A 478 4.46 12.30 -3.67
CA ILE A 478 3.34 12.35 -2.73
C ILE A 478 3.34 13.72 -2.06
N GLU A 479 2.20 14.39 -2.08
CA GLU A 479 2.01 15.73 -1.54
C GLU A 479 1.34 15.66 -0.16
N TYR A 480 1.73 16.54 0.77
CA TYR A 480 1.22 16.58 2.15
C TYR A 480 1.11 18.02 2.70
N ASN A 481 0.25 18.20 3.70
CA ASN A 481 -0.09 19.53 4.22
C ASN A 481 0.93 20.06 5.26
N ILE A 482 1.68 21.11 4.91
CA ILE A 482 2.67 21.77 5.80
C ILE A 482 2.10 22.92 6.66
N THR A 483 0.80 23.25 6.56
CA THR A 483 0.18 24.31 7.37
C THR A 483 0.39 24.08 8.87
N GLY A 484 0.94 25.07 9.58
CA GLY A 484 1.26 24.97 11.02
C GLY A 484 2.51 24.16 11.36
N VAL A 485 3.27 23.73 10.34
CA VAL A 485 4.61 23.12 10.45
C VAL A 485 5.69 24.12 10.01
N VAL A 486 5.35 25.00 9.05
CA VAL A 486 6.23 26.06 8.54
C VAL A 486 5.74 27.47 8.86
N ASP A 487 6.67 28.42 8.85
CA ASP A 487 6.43 29.86 8.91
C ASP A 487 5.95 30.45 7.56
N ASP A 488 5.70 31.77 7.53
CA ASP A 488 5.25 32.49 6.34
C ASP A 488 6.26 32.50 5.17
N GLN A 489 7.52 32.07 5.40
CA GLN A 489 8.57 31.96 4.39
C GLN A 489 8.78 30.50 3.91
N GLY A 490 8.20 29.53 4.62
CA GLY A 490 8.26 28.09 4.36
C GLY A 490 9.32 27.32 5.17
N TYR A 491 9.96 27.94 6.17
CA TYR A 491 10.93 27.25 7.05
C TYR A 491 10.24 26.55 8.21
N VAL A 492 10.81 25.42 8.67
CA VAL A 492 10.26 24.64 9.79
C VAL A 492 10.20 25.47 11.08
N ILE A 493 9.01 25.52 11.71
CA ILE A 493 8.84 26.15 13.02
C ILE A 493 9.43 25.23 14.09
N ASN A 494 10.65 25.56 14.52
CA ASN A 494 11.30 24.94 15.66
C ASN A 494 10.36 24.95 16.87
N SER A 495 10.12 23.77 17.42
CA SER A 495 9.23 23.56 18.56
C SER A 495 10.10 23.03 19.69
N PRO A 496 10.04 23.59 20.92
CA PRO A 496 10.83 23.06 22.02
C PRO A 496 10.46 21.60 22.28
N PRO A 497 11.41 20.74 22.68
CA PRO A 497 11.12 19.35 22.99
C PRO A 497 10.12 19.27 24.16
N VAL A 498 9.25 18.26 24.13
CA VAL A 498 8.33 17.99 25.25
C VAL A 498 9.14 17.38 26.39
N GLU A 499 9.22 18.07 27.53
CA GLU A 499 9.99 17.63 28.70
C GLU A 499 9.41 16.34 29.31
N GLU A 500 10.24 15.29 29.42
CA GLU A 500 9.86 13.95 29.89
C GLU A 500 9.46 13.88 31.37
N GLU A 501 9.70 14.94 32.15
CA GLU A 501 9.24 15.04 33.55
C GLU A 501 7.71 14.85 33.70
N THR A 502 6.95 15.16 32.64
CA THR A 502 5.49 14.99 32.61
C THR A 502 5.05 13.54 32.51
N LEU A 503 5.92 12.62 32.05
CA LEU A 503 5.58 11.21 31.85
C LEU A 503 5.54 10.41 33.17
N HIS A 504 6.41 10.77 34.12
CA HIS A 504 6.67 10.05 35.37
C HIS A 504 5.54 10.10 36.42
N LYS A 505 4.37 10.68 36.11
CA LYS A 505 3.28 10.96 37.07
C LYS A 505 2.02 10.11 36.90
N LYS A 506 2.09 8.94 36.23
CA LYS A 506 0.94 8.02 36.10
C LYS A 506 1.18 6.55 36.43
N ASP A 507 2.37 6.01 36.20
CA ASP A 507 2.60 4.56 36.36
C ASP A 507 3.22 4.19 37.71
N THR A 508 2.41 4.28 38.76
CA THR A 508 2.63 3.51 40.00
C THR A 508 1.83 2.20 39.96
N ALA A 509 2.10 1.37 38.95
CA ALA A 509 1.69 -0.02 38.94
C ALA A 509 2.74 -0.86 39.70
N ALA A 510 2.30 -1.73 40.60
CA ALA A 510 3.23 -2.52 41.43
C ALA A 510 3.94 -3.60 40.60
N PRO A 511 5.15 -4.06 40.99
CA PRO A 511 5.82 -5.17 40.34
C PRO A 511 4.94 -6.44 40.36
N VAL A 512 4.76 -7.05 39.20
CA VAL A 512 4.01 -8.30 39.05
C VAL A 512 4.99 -9.46 38.99
N GLU A 513 5.00 -10.32 40.02
CA GLU A 513 5.75 -11.58 39.98
C GLU A 513 5.24 -12.50 38.85
N PRO A 514 6.12 -13.30 38.22
CA PRO A 514 5.71 -14.27 37.20
C PRO A 514 4.79 -15.34 37.80
N PRO A 515 3.53 -15.49 37.32
CA PRO A 515 2.58 -16.40 37.92
C PRO A 515 2.92 -17.86 37.60
N GLN A 516 3.24 -18.66 38.62
CA GLN A 516 3.32 -20.12 38.48
C GLN A 516 1.94 -20.69 38.09
N PRO A 517 1.86 -21.64 37.14
CA PRO A 517 0.58 -22.19 36.68
C PRO A 517 0.00 -23.19 37.70
N PRO A 518 -1.20 -22.95 38.27
CA PRO A 518 -1.88 -23.95 39.08
C PRO A 518 -2.43 -25.07 38.20
N ALA A 519 -2.31 -26.33 38.66
CA ALA A 519 -2.86 -27.48 37.95
C ALA A 519 -4.40 -27.39 37.81
N ALA A 520 -4.91 -27.56 36.60
CA ALA A 520 -6.33 -27.38 36.31
C ALA A 520 -7.18 -28.59 36.71
N PRO A 521 -8.27 -28.43 37.49
CA PRO A 521 -9.23 -29.51 37.75
C PRO A 521 -10.10 -29.79 36.51
N PRO A 522 -10.59 -31.03 36.33
CA PRO A 522 -11.38 -31.41 35.15
C PRO A 522 -12.72 -30.67 35.08
N VAL A 523 -13.05 -30.15 33.89
CA VAL A 523 -14.25 -29.34 33.66
C VAL A 523 -15.44 -30.22 33.26
N PRO A 524 -16.60 -30.15 33.96
CA PRO A 524 -17.79 -30.90 33.58
C PRO A 524 -18.44 -30.33 32.31
N PRO A 525 -19.02 -31.19 31.44
CA PRO A 525 -19.53 -30.78 30.14
C PRO A 525 -20.78 -29.88 30.25
N GLY A 526 -20.84 -28.82 29.42
CA GLY A 526 -22.06 -28.03 29.21
C GLY A 526 -21.93 -26.50 29.25
N LYS A 527 -20.77 -25.93 29.58
CA LYS A 527 -20.55 -24.47 29.53
C LYS A 527 -19.88 -24.04 28.22
N LYS A 528 -20.31 -22.90 27.66
CA LYS A 528 -19.68 -22.28 26.48
C LYS A 528 -18.22 -21.94 26.79
N LYS A 529 -17.32 -22.09 25.80
CA LYS A 529 -15.93 -21.59 25.90
C LYS A 529 -15.96 -20.12 26.37
N PRO A 530 -15.06 -19.70 27.29
CA PRO A 530 -14.86 -18.28 27.55
C PRO A 530 -14.44 -17.58 26.25
N LYS A 531 -14.71 -16.27 26.15
CA LYS A 531 -14.09 -15.49 25.08
C LYS A 531 -12.56 -15.57 25.22
N PRO A 532 -11.80 -15.63 24.12
CA PRO A 532 -10.36 -15.40 24.21
C PRO A 532 -10.10 -14.04 24.85
N LYS A 533 -9.00 -13.94 25.60
CA LYS A 533 -8.49 -12.64 26.05
C LYS A 533 -8.02 -11.88 24.81
N PRO A 534 -8.14 -10.53 24.77
CA PRO A 534 -7.39 -9.75 23.80
C PRO A 534 -5.91 -10.08 23.90
N ASP A 535 -5.19 -9.98 22.77
CA ASP A 535 -3.73 -9.95 22.75
C ASP A 535 -3.25 -8.93 23.81
N PRO A 536 -2.46 -9.34 24.82
CA PRO A 536 -2.03 -8.45 25.89
C PRO A 536 -1.17 -7.30 25.36
N ASP A 537 -0.56 -7.49 24.19
CA ASP A 537 0.27 -6.50 23.56
C ASP A 537 -0.47 -5.56 22.61
N ALA A 538 -1.76 -5.79 22.34
CA ALA A 538 -2.58 -4.89 21.54
C ALA A 538 -2.54 -3.45 22.09
N PRO A 539 -2.10 -2.46 21.30
CA PRO A 539 -2.01 -1.07 21.73
C PRO A 539 -3.40 -0.49 22.06
N THR A 540 -3.44 0.50 22.94
CA THR A 540 -4.70 1.17 23.28
C THR A 540 -5.14 2.10 22.14
N PRO A 541 -6.42 2.07 21.73
CA PRO A 541 -6.97 3.06 20.80
C PRO A 541 -6.99 4.46 21.45
N PRO A 542 -6.94 5.54 20.65
CA PRO A 542 -7.06 6.90 21.18
C PRO A 542 -8.36 7.08 21.97
N PRO A 543 -8.38 7.98 22.98
CA PRO A 543 -9.53 8.20 23.86
C PRO A 543 -10.87 8.35 23.14
N THR A 544 -11.94 7.88 23.78
CA THR A 544 -13.28 7.89 23.17
C THR A 544 -13.77 9.33 22.98
N GLY A 545 -13.82 9.76 21.73
CA GLY A 545 -14.19 11.14 21.34
C GLY A 545 -13.05 11.99 20.80
N SER A 546 -11.80 11.48 20.79
CA SER A 546 -10.67 12.12 20.13
C SER A 546 -10.95 12.43 18.66
N ALA A 547 -10.30 13.48 18.15
CA ALA A 547 -10.28 13.76 16.72
C ALA A 547 -9.55 12.63 15.96
N PRO A 548 -9.95 12.33 14.72
CA PRO A 548 -9.25 11.36 13.87
C PRO A 548 -7.92 11.94 13.37
N GLY A 549 -6.91 11.09 13.14
CA GLY A 549 -5.59 11.50 12.66
C GLY A 549 -5.54 11.89 11.17
N PRO A 550 -4.34 12.25 10.68
CA PRO A 550 -4.14 12.87 9.37
C PRO A 550 -4.56 12.00 8.17
N ALA A 551 -4.53 10.67 8.30
CA ALA A 551 -5.05 9.74 7.29
C ALA A 551 -6.58 9.84 7.08
N TYR A 552 -7.32 10.33 8.07
CA TYR A 552 -8.77 10.18 8.18
C TYR A 552 -9.53 11.51 8.06
N SER A 553 -8.94 12.60 8.53
CA SER A 553 -9.47 13.97 8.34
C SER A 553 -8.35 14.92 7.94
N PRO A 554 -8.54 15.76 6.91
CA PRO A 554 -7.56 16.78 6.53
C PRO A 554 -7.18 17.68 7.71
N GLN A 555 -5.89 17.70 8.01
CA GLN A 555 -5.21 18.53 9.01
C GLN A 555 -3.74 18.67 8.61
N SER A 556 -2.88 19.27 9.45
CA SER A 556 -1.43 19.26 9.24
C SER A 556 -0.90 17.83 9.07
N LEU A 557 0.08 17.64 8.19
CA LEU A 557 0.68 16.34 7.82
C LEU A 557 -0.27 15.32 7.18
N SER A 558 -1.52 15.68 6.85
CA SER A 558 -2.37 14.86 5.95
C SER A 558 -1.77 14.82 4.54
N LEU A 559 -1.77 13.64 3.93
CA LEU A 559 -1.50 13.49 2.49
C LEU A 559 -2.63 14.17 1.68
N THR A 560 -2.25 15.00 0.71
CA THR A 560 -3.16 15.80 -0.11
C THR A 560 -3.31 15.24 -1.51
N GLY A 561 -2.22 14.77 -2.13
CA GLY A 561 -2.23 14.30 -3.52
C GLY A 561 -1.09 13.33 -3.87
N ILE A 562 -1.17 12.77 -5.09
CA ILE A 562 -0.10 12.00 -5.74
C ILE A 562 0.03 12.51 -7.17
N THR A 563 1.26 12.72 -7.62
CA THR A 563 1.64 12.77 -9.03
C THR A 563 2.38 11.48 -9.37
N GLN A 564 1.79 10.66 -10.24
CA GLN A 564 2.40 9.43 -10.74
C GLN A 564 3.16 9.74 -12.03
N TYR A 565 4.46 9.43 -12.04
CA TYR A 565 5.33 9.54 -13.22
C TYR A 565 5.58 8.16 -13.84
N TYR A 566 5.84 8.13 -15.15
CA TYR A 566 6.20 6.93 -15.90
C TYR A 566 7.14 7.25 -17.08
N ALA A 567 7.99 6.32 -17.48
CA ALA A 567 8.88 6.44 -18.64
C ALA A 567 8.41 5.49 -19.75
N ASN A 568 7.91 6.04 -20.86
CA ASN A 568 7.42 5.25 -21.99
C ASN A 568 8.59 4.61 -22.76
N LEU A 569 9.03 3.43 -22.34
CA LEU A 569 10.16 2.72 -22.94
C LEU A 569 9.96 2.38 -24.41
N THR A 570 8.72 2.11 -24.84
CA THR A 570 8.42 1.86 -26.26
C THR A 570 8.87 3.04 -27.11
N ARG A 571 8.50 4.27 -26.71
CA ARG A 571 8.94 5.50 -27.38
C ARG A 571 10.42 5.80 -27.16
N LEU A 572 10.91 5.72 -25.92
CA LEU A 572 12.30 6.09 -25.57
C LEU A 572 13.35 5.19 -26.22
N ASN A 573 13.05 3.90 -26.42
CA ASN A 573 13.90 2.95 -27.13
C ASN A 573 13.89 3.14 -28.67
N GLY A 574 13.11 4.07 -29.21
CA GLY A 574 13.02 4.35 -30.64
C GLY A 574 12.21 3.32 -31.44
N TRP A 575 11.23 2.65 -30.80
CA TRP A 575 10.29 1.80 -31.52
C TRP A 575 9.24 2.64 -32.24
N VAL A 576 9.04 2.34 -33.53
CA VAL A 576 7.93 2.86 -34.34
C VAL A 576 6.98 1.68 -34.57
N PRO A 577 5.72 1.73 -34.13
CA PRO A 577 4.69 0.76 -34.54
C PRO A 577 4.54 0.71 -36.07
N LYS A 578 4.09 -0.42 -36.65
CA LYS A 578 3.53 -0.40 -38.00
C LYS A 578 2.23 0.44 -37.95
N GLU A 579 2.02 1.36 -38.89
CA GLU A 579 0.74 2.11 -39.01
C GLU A 579 -0.22 1.50 -40.05
N ASP A 580 0.26 0.59 -40.92
CA ASP A 580 -0.51 -0.02 -42.01
C ASP A 580 -0.23 -1.54 -42.13
N ASP A 581 -0.92 -2.41 -41.37
CA ASP A 581 -0.88 -3.88 -41.58
C ASP A 581 -2.02 -4.66 -40.87
N ASP A 582 -3.27 -4.21 -40.98
CA ASP A 582 -4.45 -4.86 -40.35
C ASP A 582 -4.80 -6.26 -40.92
N ASN A 583 -3.91 -6.93 -41.67
CA ASN A 583 -4.18 -8.19 -42.40
C ASN A 583 -3.00 -9.19 -42.41
N GLU A 584 -1.90 -8.95 -41.69
CA GLU A 584 -0.98 -10.03 -41.28
C GLU A 584 -1.29 -10.38 -39.81
N GLU A 585 -1.49 -11.66 -39.49
CA GLU A 585 -1.67 -12.10 -38.10
C GLU A 585 -0.35 -11.87 -37.33
N ASP A 586 -0.42 -11.25 -36.14
CA ASP A 586 0.75 -11.03 -35.28
C ASP A 586 1.27 -12.37 -34.68
N GLU A 587 2.00 -13.16 -35.48
CA GLU A 587 2.94 -14.20 -34.96
C GLU A 587 4.04 -13.60 -34.07
N ASP A 588 4.16 -12.26 -34.06
CA ASP A 588 5.10 -11.47 -33.25
C ASP A 588 4.56 -11.16 -31.83
N GLY A 589 3.52 -11.87 -31.39
CA GLY A 589 3.04 -11.88 -30.01
C GLY A 589 4.08 -12.40 -29.01
N PHE A 590 3.91 -12.09 -27.72
CA PHE A 590 4.71 -12.71 -26.65
C PHE A 590 4.11 -14.09 -26.35
N ASP A 591 4.51 -15.09 -27.13
CA ASP A 591 4.01 -16.46 -26.96
C ASP A 591 4.33 -17.00 -25.56
N PRO A 592 3.33 -17.49 -24.80
CA PRO A 592 3.59 -18.20 -23.56
C PRO A 592 4.33 -19.51 -23.86
N PRO A 593 5.21 -19.98 -22.95
CA PRO A 593 6.12 -21.08 -23.24
C PRO A 593 5.37 -22.37 -23.61
N SER A 594 5.57 -22.82 -24.84
CA SER A 594 5.09 -24.11 -25.32
C SER A 594 5.77 -25.24 -24.54
N GLY A 595 4.97 -26.23 -24.13
CA GLY A 595 5.36 -27.23 -23.13
C GLY A 595 6.48 -28.18 -23.58
N PRO A 596 7.10 -28.93 -22.64
CA PRO A 596 8.29 -29.74 -22.89
C PRO A 596 7.98 -31.05 -23.64
N ASN A 597 7.64 -30.94 -24.92
CA ASN A 597 7.65 -32.01 -25.92
C ASN A 597 8.05 -31.42 -27.28
N GLY A 598 9.36 -31.26 -27.49
CA GLY A 598 9.90 -30.84 -28.78
C GLY A 598 9.91 -31.99 -29.78
N ASP A 599 8.88 -32.07 -30.61
CA ASP A 599 8.95 -32.87 -31.83
C ASP A 599 9.84 -32.19 -32.88
N LYS A 600 10.53 -33.01 -33.67
CA LYS A 600 11.54 -32.55 -34.65
C LYS A 600 10.91 -32.53 -36.03
N ASP A 601 10.99 -31.40 -36.71
CA ASP A 601 11.11 -31.40 -38.17
C ASP A 601 11.95 -30.21 -38.65
N LYS A 602 12.32 -30.22 -39.93
CA LYS A 602 13.49 -29.48 -40.45
C LYS A 602 13.21 -28.63 -41.69
N ASP A 603 14.21 -27.80 -42.00
CA ASP A 603 14.65 -27.38 -43.34
C ASP A 603 13.64 -26.60 -44.21
N ASP A 604 13.55 -25.27 -44.02
CA ASP A 604 13.30 -24.33 -45.13
C ASP A 604 13.75 -22.87 -44.81
N GLU A 605 15.04 -22.64 -44.55
CA GLU A 605 15.58 -21.28 -44.30
C GLU A 605 15.60 -20.39 -45.55
N LYS A 606 14.50 -19.66 -45.80
CA LYS A 606 14.54 -18.44 -46.62
C LYS A 606 15.30 -17.34 -45.87
N PRO A 607 16.23 -16.61 -46.52
CA PRO A 607 17.01 -15.57 -45.85
C PRO A 607 16.10 -14.42 -45.39
N LYS A 608 15.92 -14.30 -44.07
CA LYS A 608 15.11 -13.24 -43.46
C LYS A 608 15.70 -11.87 -43.84
N LYS A 609 14.85 -10.97 -44.36
CA LYS A 609 15.25 -9.60 -44.79
C LYS A 609 16.03 -8.90 -43.67
N PRO A 610 17.05 -8.07 -43.98
CA PRO A 610 17.79 -7.34 -42.96
C PRO A 610 16.83 -6.49 -42.13
N ARG A 611 16.85 -6.69 -40.80
CA ARG A 611 16.04 -5.90 -39.86
C ARG A 611 16.36 -4.42 -40.06
N LYS A 612 15.32 -3.59 -40.26
CA LYS A 612 15.48 -2.12 -40.35
C LYS A 612 16.28 -1.63 -39.13
N PRO A 613 17.24 -0.69 -39.30
CA PRO A 613 17.99 -0.18 -38.17
C PRO A 613 17.05 0.45 -37.14
N ARG A 614 17.21 0.08 -35.87
CA ARG A 614 16.57 0.76 -34.75
C ARG A 614 16.99 2.23 -34.77
N GLN A 615 16.06 3.13 -34.48
CA GLN A 615 16.42 4.53 -34.26
C GLN A 615 17.35 4.65 -33.04
N ALA A 616 18.08 5.76 -32.95
CA ALA A 616 18.82 6.08 -31.72
C ALA A 616 17.83 6.20 -30.56
N PRO A 617 18.18 5.75 -29.34
CA PRO A 617 17.35 6.01 -28.17
C PRO A 617 17.18 7.52 -27.97
N LEU A 618 15.98 7.94 -27.59
CA LEU A 618 15.67 9.34 -27.28
C LEU A 618 16.25 9.72 -25.92
N PRO A 619 16.47 11.02 -25.63
CA PRO A 619 16.75 11.47 -24.26
C PRO A 619 15.68 10.96 -23.29
N PHE A 620 16.14 10.44 -22.14
CA PHE A 620 15.26 9.86 -21.12
C PHE A 620 14.48 10.95 -20.38
N GLU A 621 13.17 10.77 -20.25
CA GLU A 621 12.25 11.74 -19.64
C GLU A 621 11.08 11.00 -18.97
N PHE A 622 10.72 11.39 -17.74
CA PHE A 622 9.54 10.88 -17.06
C PHE A 622 8.31 11.75 -17.36
N GLU A 623 7.29 11.15 -17.98
CA GLU A 623 5.98 11.77 -18.21
C GLU A 623 5.03 11.58 -17.02
N ILE A 624 3.94 12.35 -16.99
CA ILE A 624 2.94 12.29 -15.92
C ILE A 624 1.71 11.52 -16.41
N GLU A 625 1.50 10.31 -15.88
CA GLU A 625 0.33 9.48 -16.18
C GLU A 625 -0.93 10.03 -15.48
N TYR A 626 -0.83 10.48 -14.22
CA TYR A 626 -1.88 11.29 -13.59
C TYR A 626 -1.42 12.14 -12.40
N ARG A 627 -2.27 13.14 -12.05
CA ARG A 627 -2.27 13.84 -10.75
C ARG A 627 -3.63 13.69 -10.09
N THR A 628 -3.71 13.21 -8.85
CA THR A 628 -5.01 12.95 -8.19
C THR A 628 -5.84 14.22 -8.01
N ALA A 629 -5.20 15.35 -7.71
CA ALA A 629 -5.87 16.65 -7.50
C ALA A 629 -6.66 17.15 -8.72
N ASN A 630 -6.14 16.92 -9.93
CA ASN A 630 -6.70 17.41 -11.20
C ASN A 630 -7.15 16.29 -12.14
N ASP A 631 -7.43 15.07 -11.62
CA ASP A 631 -7.78 13.91 -12.44
C ASP A 631 -9.13 14.08 -13.18
N SER A 632 -9.03 14.52 -14.44
CA SER A 632 -10.17 14.67 -15.36
C SER A 632 -10.76 13.34 -15.79
N GLN A 633 -9.94 12.30 -15.92
CA GLN A 633 -10.28 11.00 -16.51
C GLN A 633 -11.23 10.20 -15.61
N GLY A 634 -10.97 10.10 -14.29
CA GLY A 634 -11.83 9.24 -13.48
C GLY A 634 -11.81 9.36 -11.96
N TYR A 635 -10.67 9.17 -11.27
CA TYR A 635 -10.64 8.95 -9.82
C TYR A 635 -11.28 10.12 -9.04
N LYS A 636 -11.01 11.37 -9.43
CA LYS A 636 -11.68 12.58 -8.90
C LYS A 636 -11.68 12.61 -7.37
N VAL A 637 -10.51 12.31 -6.79
CA VAL A 637 -10.25 12.29 -5.36
C VAL A 637 -9.90 13.71 -4.92
N LYS A 638 -10.49 14.20 -3.81
CA LYS A 638 -10.25 15.58 -3.34
C LYS A 638 -9.08 15.74 -2.37
N ASP A 639 -8.69 14.62 -1.78
CA ASP A 639 -7.77 14.48 -0.66
C ASP A 639 -7.42 12.99 -0.58
N MET A 640 -6.25 12.63 -0.07
CA MET A 640 -5.85 11.21 0.06
C MET A 640 -6.43 10.55 1.31
N SER A 641 -7.50 11.11 1.92
CA SER A 641 -8.07 10.54 3.14
C SER A 641 -8.72 9.19 2.89
N VAL A 642 -8.72 8.32 3.91
CA VAL A 642 -9.46 7.05 3.93
C VAL A 642 -10.90 7.26 3.50
N ARG A 643 -11.54 8.37 3.91
CA ARG A 643 -12.93 8.62 3.52
C ARG A 643 -13.10 8.91 2.04
N SER A 644 -12.10 9.41 1.34
CA SER A 644 -12.11 9.64 -0.10
C SER A 644 -11.72 8.37 -0.89
N LEU A 645 -10.76 7.59 -0.42
CA LEU A 645 -10.48 6.25 -0.96
C LEU A 645 -11.71 5.32 -0.88
N VAL A 646 -12.44 5.34 0.25
CA VAL A 646 -13.72 4.62 0.42
C VAL A 646 -14.81 5.10 -0.55
N LYS A 647 -14.78 6.36 -1.03
CA LYS A 647 -15.69 6.85 -2.10
C LYS A 647 -15.25 6.31 -3.47
N LEU A 648 -13.95 6.27 -3.74
CA LEU A 648 -13.38 5.75 -4.99
C LEU A 648 -13.71 4.25 -5.16
N ALA A 649 -13.42 3.43 -4.14
CA ALA A 649 -13.80 2.02 -4.09
C ALA A 649 -15.31 1.81 -4.35
N ASN A 650 -16.19 2.58 -3.70
CA ASN A 650 -17.64 2.52 -3.91
C ASN A 650 -18.12 2.86 -5.34
N ARG A 651 -17.28 3.55 -6.13
CA ARG A 651 -17.52 3.90 -7.53
C ARG A 651 -16.94 2.89 -8.52
N MET A 652 -15.93 2.10 -8.15
CA MET A 652 -15.28 1.08 -8.99
C MET A 652 -15.83 -0.33 -8.77
N ARG A 653 -16.37 -0.59 -7.56
CA ARG A 653 -16.92 -1.90 -7.17
C ARG A 653 -17.92 -2.46 -8.16
N ASP A 654 -17.99 -3.78 -8.18
CA ASP A 654 -19.03 -4.51 -8.88
C ASP A 654 -20.40 -4.39 -8.14
N LEU A 655 -21.50 -4.62 -8.86
CA LEU A 655 -22.84 -4.81 -8.30
C LEU A 655 -23.19 -6.29 -8.15
N ASP A 656 -22.63 -7.20 -8.95
CA ASP A 656 -23.03 -8.62 -8.98
C ASP A 656 -22.44 -9.43 -7.80
N VAL A 657 -21.25 -9.11 -7.30
CA VAL A 657 -20.73 -9.58 -5.98
C VAL A 657 -21.78 -9.35 -4.88
N LYS A 658 -22.42 -8.17 -4.85
CA LYS A 658 -23.48 -7.86 -3.88
C LYS A 658 -24.79 -8.61 -4.15
N ALA A 659 -25.04 -9.07 -5.38
CA ALA A 659 -26.17 -9.93 -5.69
C ALA A 659 -25.95 -11.38 -5.23
N LYS A 660 -24.69 -11.85 -5.22
CA LYS A 660 -24.28 -13.17 -4.71
C LYS A 660 -24.24 -13.23 -3.18
N CYS A 661 -23.76 -12.18 -2.50
CA CYS A 661 -23.67 -12.16 -1.03
C CYS A 661 -25.01 -11.87 -0.32
N LEU A 662 -25.66 -12.87 0.27
CA LEU A 662 -26.81 -12.70 1.16
C LEU A 662 -26.38 -12.38 2.62
N ASP A 663 -26.94 -11.32 3.20
CA ASP A 663 -26.64 -10.81 4.55
C ASP A 663 -27.27 -11.71 5.64
N VAL A 664 -26.62 -12.85 5.94
CA VAL A 664 -27.01 -13.81 7.00
C VAL A 664 -26.14 -13.60 8.24
N GLU A 665 -26.74 -13.07 9.31
CA GLU A 665 -26.23 -12.99 10.70
C GLU A 665 -24.78 -12.50 10.93
N GLY A 666 -24.16 -11.81 9.96
CA GLY A 666 -22.84 -11.18 10.11
C GLY A 666 -21.63 -12.08 9.83
N THR A 667 -21.87 -13.29 9.31
CA THR A 667 -20.88 -14.12 8.62
C THR A 667 -20.96 -13.84 7.12
N TYR A 668 -19.82 -13.57 6.48
CA TYR A 668 -19.75 -13.40 5.03
C TYR A 668 -19.62 -14.77 4.35
N LEU A 669 -20.61 -15.64 4.53
CA LEU A 669 -20.72 -16.87 3.74
C LEU A 669 -21.15 -16.48 2.33
N CYS A 670 -20.21 -16.57 1.40
CA CYS A 670 -20.50 -16.55 -0.03
C CYS A 670 -20.63 -18.01 -0.46
N ASP A 671 -21.73 -18.37 -1.12
CA ASP A 671 -21.88 -19.73 -1.65
C ASP A 671 -20.77 -20.02 -2.68
N GLY A 672 -20.07 -21.12 -2.48
CA GLY A 672 -19.15 -21.67 -3.47
C GLY A 672 -19.87 -22.28 -4.68
N GLU A 673 -19.10 -22.79 -5.64
CA GLU A 673 -19.59 -23.60 -6.77
C GLU A 673 -20.55 -22.90 -7.75
N ARG A 674 -20.01 -22.02 -8.60
CA ARG A 674 -19.86 -22.32 -10.05
C ARG A 674 -19.03 -21.27 -10.79
N GLY A 675 -18.40 -21.71 -11.88
CA GLY A 675 -17.45 -20.94 -12.68
C GLY A 675 -18.07 -19.86 -13.56
N TYR A 676 -17.20 -19.19 -14.31
CA TYR A 676 -17.53 -18.06 -15.19
C TYR A 676 -18.40 -18.49 -16.37
N ALA A 677 -19.60 -17.92 -16.47
CA ALA A 677 -20.53 -18.10 -17.59
C ALA A 677 -21.53 -16.93 -17.66
N THR A 678 -21.02 -15.72 -17.90
CA THR A 678 -21.83 -14.49 -18.02
C THR A 678 -22.53 -14.39 -19.38
N ALA A 679 -23.59 -15.18 -19.56
CA ALA A 679 -24.41 -15.16 -20.78
C ALA A 679 -25.06 -13.78 -21.01
N PHE A 680 -24.46 -12.99 -21.91
CA PHE A 680 -25.10 -11.85 -22.56
C PHE A 680 -25.55 -12.25 -23.97
N ASN A 681 -26.65 -11.67 -24.41
CA ASN A 681 -27.22 -11.83 -25.74
C ASN A 681 -27.63 -10.42 -26.21
N GLU A 682 -27.47 -10.16 -27.49
CA GLU A 682 -27.11 -8.85 -28.04
C GLU A 682 -28.28 -7.87 -28.18
N THR A 683 -27.90 -6.62 -28.50
CA THR A 683 -28.39 -5.78 -29.61
C THR A 683 -28.58 -4.30 -29.21
N TYR A 684 -28.23 -3.41 -30.15
CA TYR A 684 -28.45 -1.96 -30.20
C TYR A 684 -27.55 -1.04 -29.34
N ILE A 685 -26.42 -0.68 -29.96
CA ILE A 685 -25.88 0.70 -30.10
C ILE A 685 -26.24 1.11 -31.57
N HIS A 686 -26.27 2.34 -32.10
CA HIS A 686 -26.02 3.73 -31.69
C HIS A 686 -27.38 4.45 -31.44
N GLU A 687 -27.63 5.77 -31.53
CA GLU A 687 -26.90 7.02 -31.85
C GLU A 687 -27.44 8.14 -30.92
N GLU A 688 -26.60 9.11 -30.51
CA GLU A 688 -27.06 10.42 -29.97
C GLU A 688 -26.00 11.52 -30.22
N GLU A 689 -25.80 11.97 -31.46
CA GLU A 689 -25.33 13.35 -31.74
C GLU A 689 -25.93 13.90 -33.06
N GLU A 690 -26.80 14.92 -32.96
CA GLU A 690 -26.89 16.08 -33.88
C GLU A 690 -28.06 17.00 -33.48
N LYS A 691 -28.01 18.28 -33.87
CA LYS A 691 -29.00 19.31 -33.46
C LYS A 691 -29.82 19.82 -34.66
N GLY A 692 -30.93 19.14 -34.99
CA GLY A 692 -31.79 19.49 -36.14
C GLY A 692 -33.13 20.15 -35.76
N SER A 693 -33.53 21.22 -36.46
CA SER A 693 -34.81 21.92 -36.21
C SER A 693 -35.86 21.69 -37.33
N LYS A 694 -37.14 21.74 -36.92
CA LYS A 694 -38.38 22.03 -37.71
C LYS A 694 -39.12 20.93 -38.50
N ASP A 695 -40.44 21.09 -38.40
CA ASP A 695 -41.50 20.91 -39.41
C ASP A 695 -42.03 19.54 -39.92
N LYS A 696 -43.24 19.23 -39.43
CA LYS A 696 -44.48 18.86 -40.18
C LYS A 696 -44.34 18.08 -41.52
N LYS A 697 -44.91 16.85 -41.55
CA LYS A 697 -46.19 16.57 -42.26
C LYS A 697 -46.74 15.14 -42.06
N LYS A 698 -48.00 14.95 -42.51
CA LYS A 698 -48.79 13.70 -42.46
C LYS A 698 -48.65 12.87 -43.75
N LYS A 699 -48.67 11.53 -43.65
CA LYS A 699 -49.42 10.54 -44.47
C LYS A 699 -49.28 9.17 -43.76
N LYS A 700 -50.27 8.30 -43.51
CA LYS A 700 -51.49 7.78 -44.21
C LYS A 700 -51.24 6.67 -45.27
N GLY A 701 -51.23 5.42 -44.81
CA GLY A 701 -51.59 4.16 -45.52
C GLY A 701 -51.89 3.09 -44.43
N LYS A 702 -52.99 2.31 -44.41
CA LYS A 702 -53.57 1.34 -45.37
C LYS A 702 -52.65 0.13 -45.64
N LYS A 703 -53.13 -1.14 -45.59
CA LYS A 703 -54.40 -1.71 -45.05
C LYS A 703 -54.30 -3.26 -44.99
N GLY A 704 -54.97 -3.92 -44.05
CA GLY A 704 -55.28 -5.37 -44.09
C GLY A 704 -54.73 -6.18 -42.89
N GLY A 705 -55.40 -7.27 -42.44
CA GLY A 705 -56.78 -7.66 -42.77
C GLY A 705 -57.19 -9.07 -42.29
N LYS A 706 -58.01 -9.14 -41.22
CA LYS A 706 -58.59 -10.39 -40.61
C LYS A 706 -57.51 -11.31 -39.97
N GLY A 707 -57.80 -12.13 -38.96
CA GLY A 707 -59.00 -12.24 -38.11
C GLY A 707 -58.80 -13.32 -37.02
N GLY A 708 -59.51 -13.25 -35.90
CA GLY A 708 -59.43 -14.26 -34.83
C GLY A 708 -59.87 -13.74 -33.46
N LYS A 709 -60.68 -14.52 -32.72
CA LYS A 709 -61.23 -14.13 -31.40
C LYS A 709 -60.44 -14.75 -30.25
N GLY A 710 -60.18 -13.95 -29.20
CA GLY A 710 -60.31 -14.40 -27.82
C GLY A 710 -59.03 -14.69 -27.01
N LYS A 711 -58.70 -13.79 -26.08
CA LYS A 711 -58.63 -14.05 -24.61
C LYS A 711 -58.23 -12.77 -23.85
N LYS A 712 -58.92 -12.47 -22.73
CA LYS A 712 -58.54 -11.35 -21.84
C LYS A 712 -57.32 -11.76 -21.01
N GLY A 713 -56.15 -11.14 -21.25
CA GLY A 713 -54.88 -11.47 -20.60
C GLY A 713 -54.24 -10.27 -19.87
N LYS A 714 -53.83 -10.48 -18.61
CA LYS A 714 -53.30 -9.44 -17.69
C LYS A 714 -52.03 -8.73 -18.24
N LYS A 715 -52.14 -7.49 -18.72
CA LYS A 715 -50.99 -6.57 -18.88
C LYS A 715 -50.99 -5.52 -17.77
N GLY A 716 -49.97 -5.54 -16.88
CA GLY A 716 -49.93 -4.61 -15.74
C GLY A 716 -48.71 -4.63 -14.81
N LYS A 717 -47.72 -5.52 -14.97
CA LYS A 717 -46.52 -5.55 -14.09
C LYS A 717 -45.15 -5.40 -14.80
N GLY A 718 -45.02 -5.79 -16.07
CA GLY A 718 -43.71 -5.87 -16.75
C GLY A 718 -42.95 -4.54 -16.92
N LYS A 719 -43.63 -3.41 -17.17
CA LYS A 719 -42.96 -2.12 -17.48
C LYS A 719 -42.15 -1.50 -16.34
N LYS A 720 -42.38 -1.88 -15.07
CA LYS A 720 -41.53 -1.42 -13.95
C LYS A 720 -40.31 -2.31 -13.73
N GLY A 721 -40.38 -3.60 -14.07
CA GLY A 721 -39.27 -4.54 -13.92
C GLY A 721 -38.13 -4.26 -14.92
N ARG A 722 -38.46 -4.04 -16.20
CA ARG A 722 -37.45 -3.67 -17.22
C ARG A 722 -36.70 -2.40 -16.82
N LYS A 723 -37.40 -1.28 -16.57
CA LYS A 723 -36.79 0.00 -16.18
C LYS A 723 -35.88 -0.04 -14.94
N HIS A 724 -36.02 -1.05 -14.06
CA HIS A 724 -35.11 -1.27 -12.95
C HIS A 724 -33.79 -1.91 -13.44
N LYS A 725 -33.89 -3.04 -14.16
CA LYS A 725 -32.74 -3.71 -14.79
C LYS A 725 -31.99 -2.81 -15.77
N ASP A 726 -32.72 -2.00 -16.55
CA ASP A 726 -32.14 -1.03 -17.50
C ASP A 726 -31.31 0.05 -16.76
N HIS A 727 -31.71 0.41 -15.53
CA HIS A 727 -30.99 1.36 -14.68
C HIS A 727 -29.78 0.71 -13.99
N GLU A 728 -29.94 -0.50 -13.46
CA GLU A 728 -28.85 -1.30 -12.87
C GLU A 728 -27.73 -1.57 -13.89
N LYS A 729 -28.07 -2.00 -15.12
CA LYS A 729 -27.10 -2.15 -16.22
C LYS A 729 -26.38 -0.83 -16.56
N LYS A 730 -27.10 0.30 -16.58
CA LYS A 730 -26.49 1.63 -16.82
C LYS A 730 -25.68 2.17 -15.63
N GLN A 731 -25.86 1.64 -14.42
CA GLN A 731 -24.99 1.90 -13.27
C GLN A 731 -23.74 1.02 -13.33
N GLN A 732 -23.90 -0.29 -13.59
CA GLN A 732 -22.81 -1.26 -13.74
C GLN A 732 -21.78 -0.78 -14.77
N LYS A 733 -22.19 -0.53 -16.03
CA LYS A 733 -21.31 0.00 -17.10
C LYS A 733 -20.57 1.31 -16.73
N LYS A 734 -21.04 2.09 -15.75
CA LYS A 734 -20.33 3.28 -15.25
C LYS A 734 -19.30 2.97 -14.17
N LYS A 735 -19.51 1.92 -13.37
CA LYS A 735 -18.51 1.40 -12.43
C LYS A 735 -17.42 0.63 -13.16
N ASP A 736 -17.78 -0.17 -14.16
CA ASP A 736 -16.83 -0.91 -14.99
C ASP A 736 -15.89 0.01 -15.76
N ARG A 737 -16.38 1.12 -16.35
CA ARG A 737 -15.50 2.12 -16.99
C ARG A 737 -14.46 2.73 -16.03
N LEU A 738 -14.81 2.92 -14.75
CA LEU A 738 -13.87 3.42 -13.75
C LEU A 738 -12.93 2.31 -13.24
N TRP A 739 -13.39 1.06 -13.22
CA TRP A 739 -12.55 -0.11 -12.96
C TRP A 739 -11.51 -0.33 -14.06
N HIS A 740 -11.88 -0.22 -15.33
CA HIS A 740 -10.93 -0.33 -16.45
C HIS A 740 -9.86 0.76 -16.42
N LEU A 741 -10.20 2.00 -16.04
CA LEU A 741 -9.20 3.05 -15.80
C LEU A 741 -8.26 2.70 -14.62
N PHE A 742 -8.79 2.09 -13.56
CA PHE A 742 -7.98 1.64 -12.42
C PHE A 742 -7.02 0.51 -12.82
N VAL A 743 -7.49 -0.50 -13.56
CA VAL A 743 -6.64 -1.58 -14.08
C VAL A 743 -5.59 -1.05 -15.05
N LYS A 744 -5.94 -0.15 -15.99
CA LYS A 744 -4.96 0.47 -16.89
C LYS A 744 -3.87 1.21 -16.12
N ARG A 745 -4.24 1.96 -15.07
CA ARG A 745 -3.28 2.68 -14.22
C ARG A 745 -2.42 1.75 -13.36
N ALA A 746 -2.97 0.63 -12.89
CA ALA A 746 -2.19 -0.37 -12.17
C ALA A 746 -1.00 -0.89 -13.00
N PHE A 747 -1.22 -1.11 -14.29
CA PHE A 747 -0.19 -1.45 -15.29
C PHE A 747 0.55 -0.23 -15.89
N VAL A 748 0.38 0.96 -15.29
CA VAL A 748 0.94 2.26 -15.74
C VAL A 748 0.77 2.52 -17.24
N GLY A 749 -0.36 2.09 -17.81
CA GLY A 749 -0.68 2.24 -19.23
C GLY A 749 0.12 1.36 -20.20
N ALA A 750 1.03 0.49 -19.72
CA ALA A 750 1.82 -0.41 -20.56
C ALA A 750 0.98 -1.51 -21.24
N VAL A 751 -0.15 -1.89 -20.64
CA VAL A 751 -1.05 -2.94 -21.13
C VAL A 751 -2.19 -2.35 -21.97
N GLY A 752 -2.49 -2.99 -23.11
CA GLY A 752 -3.49 -2.54 -24.06
C GLY A 752 -4.94 -2.75 -23.59
N GLY A 753 -5.86 -1.99 -24.19
CA GLY A 753 -7.29 -2.12 -23.89
C GLY A 753 -7.86 -3.50 -24.23
N ARG A 754 -7.40 -4.11 -25.34
CA ARG A 754 -7.78 -5.46 -25.77
C ARG A 754 -7.34 -6.53 -24.75
N ASP A 755 -6.14 -6.37 -24.19
CA ASP A 755 -5.54 -7.37 -23.30
C ASP A 755 -6.18 -7.33 -21.90
N ILE A 756 -6.44 -6.11 -21.39
CA ILE A 756 -7.29 -5.91 -20.22
C ILE A 756 -8.68 -6.52 -20.47
N GLN A 757 -9.25 -6.36 -21.65
CA GLN A 757 -10.58 -6.91 -21.95
C GLN A 757 -10.58 -8.44 -22.02
N LYS A 758 -9.59 -9.07 -22.66
CA LYS A 758 -9.40 -10.53 -22.67
C LYS A 758 -9.35 -11.09 -21.25
N VAL A 759 -8.53 -10.50 -20.37
CA VAL A 759 -8.29 -11.00 -19.00
C VAL A 759 -9.44 -10.70 -18.03
N PHE A 760 -10.13 -9.55 -18.15
CA PHE A 760 -11.12 -9.09 -17.17
C PHE A 760 -12.59 -9.16 -17.63
N GLU A 761 -12.88 -9.26 -18.93
CA GLU A 761 -14.25 -9.39 -19.49
C GLU A 761 -14.44 -10.61 -20.41
N GLY A 762 -13.36 -11.20 -20.94
CA GLY A 762 -13.38 -12.28 -21.93
C GLY A 762 -13.56 -11.78 -23.37
N GLU A 763 -13.28 -12.66 -24.34
CA GLU A 763 -13.12 -12.34 -25.78
C GLU A 763 -14.33 -11.69 -26.48
N THR A 764 -15.50 -11.69 -25.84
CA THR A 764 -16.83 -11.32 -26.39
C THR A 764 -17.06 -9.83 -26.74
N TRP A 765 -16.00 -9.09 -27.05
CA TRP A 765 -16.04 -7.68 -27.44
C TRP A 765 -15.09 -7.32 -28.61
N ALA A 766 -14.31 -8.27 -29.14
CA ALA A 766 -13.29 -7.99 -30.15
C ALA A 766 -13.84 -7.48 -31.49
N ASP A 767 -15.12 -7.73 -31.79
CA ASP A 767 -15.71 -7.57 -33.13
C ASP A 767 -16.57 -6.30 -33.35
N GLU A 768 -16.66 -5.37 -32.37
CA GLU A 768 -17.45 -4.13 -32.47
C GLU A 768 -16.67 -2.84 -32.07
N LEU A 769 -15.44 -2.66 -32.57
CA LEU A 769 -14.69 -1.39 -32.53
C LEU A 769 -14.03 -1.05 -33.87
#